data_AF-A0AAV5YDQ4-F1
#
_entry.id   AF-A0AAV5YDQ4-F1
#
_cell.length_a   1.000
_cell.length_b   1.000
_cell.length_c   1.000
_cell.angle_alpha   90.00
_cell.angle_beta   90.00
_cell.angle_gamma   90.00
#
_symmetry.space_group_name_H-M   'P 1'
#
loop_
_entity.id
_entity.type
_entity.pdbx_description
1 polymer ?
#
loop_
_entity_poly.entity_id
_entity_poly.type
_entity_poly.pdbx_seq_one_letter_code
_entity_poly.pdbx_strand_id
1 'polypeptide(L)'
;MIVAPLRSLGAAALLAALALTGCSTGLHHLAIANGNLLRVIDADSGRSVTDVTRYQEVTRLGYRPDGERLAVGVCAGGNRVAELTTSGYAEQAVAITADACPGDVTYSPDGQSLAATTPVRPSPPDALLGNLRIAGPEALDRELGLPLPAVAYRPGGQELAVATPTGITIIGTAPGYPQQLSVPGIQAQALAYTTDGGRLIAGTATGFVVLDATQSYAAGAPDTGGAVVDVAVAQSGGWVAFVHNGRVSVRRASDLVEIASITSAVGFRSADFSRDGALLAVGERQGAVRIFRTPTFAQQASLPFSGRIDAVAFRPRDLASRLPVLFVHGAASGVGTTWFEPGTGTSVAAALAANPQLPIDAFYIDMPVHGGGQNTARTVEEDAQDILAMIEGGLDSAGRTQVGILNMPAYASVGRVAIVGYSLGTMSTRYYLKNLMGSRRSGAITVSEFVALASPNHGIASAFLVGCDDVNQPDRVGRQLCAGRTATVASAIAACGCGRLSTPPDFTTNQSGDLTFLETLNGHPLADSCRATPAAASEAPSSRPTTPDGVLYASVYADGNADVIVGGHTQTADCLGRKLARSLAPDAVNREITGVPAGPLGLDTHTNFPHHWPTICMALRTVIDHAVPLDQTAACAGLTQP
;
A
#
# COMPACT_ATOMS: atom_id res chain seq x y z
N MET A 1 -24.62 0.74 69.86
CA MET A 1 -25.76 1.65 69.62
C MET A 1 -25.22 3.06 69.75
N ILE A 2 -24.91 3.73 68.63
CA ILE A 2 -24.75 5.19 68.46
C ILE A 2 -24.66 5.41 66.95
N VAL A 3 -25.58 6.23 66.45
CA VAL A 3 -25.66 6.77 65.09
C VAL A 3 -24.90 8.09 65.06
N ALA A 4 -24.08 8.33 64.03
CA ALA A 4 -23.78 9.65 63.40
C ALA A 4 -22.63 9.50 62.37
N PRO A 5 -22.42 10.45 61.43
CA PRO A 5 -23.32 10.80 60.32
C PRO A 5 -22.60 10.76 58.95
N LEU A 6 -23.39 10.73 57.87
CA LEU A 6 -22.89 10.97 56.50
C LEU A 6 -22.19 12.34 56.41
N ARG A 7 -20.93 12.33 55.95
CA ARG A 7 -20.24 13.53 55.43
C ARG A 7 -19.92 13.32 53.95
N SER A 8 -20.60 14.11 53.13
CA SER A 8 -20.24 14.60 51.79
C SER A 8 -19.11 13.87 51.05
N LEU A 9 -19.45 12.86 50.24
CA LEU A 9 -18.68 12.54 49.06
C LEU A 9 -19.05 13.56 47.99
N GLY A 10 -18.09 14.41 47.64
CA GLY A 10 -18.28 15.50 46.69
C GLY A 10 -18.74 15.00 45.32
N ALA A 11 -19.48 15.87 44.63
CA ALA A 11 -20.01 15.69 43.27
C ALA A 11 -18.95 15.40 42.18
N ALA A 12 -17.68 15.18 42.53
CA ALA A 12 -16.61 14.78 41.62
C ALA A 12 -16.51 13.26 41.41
N ALA A 13 -17.07 12.42 42.30
CA ALA A 13 -17.01 10.96 42.17
C ALA A 13 -18.18 10.34 41.39
N LEU A 14 -19.27 11.10 41.16
CA LEU A 14 -20.43 10.63 40.38
C LEU A 14 -20.37 11.03 38.89
N LEU A 15 -19.42 11.90 38.49
CA LEU A 15 -19.16 12.24 37.09
C LEU A 15 -18.10 11.34 36.41
N ALA A 16 -17.41 10.47 37.17
CA ALA A 16 -16.42 9.55 36.62
C ALA A 16 -16.98 8.16 36.25
N ALA A 17 -18.24 7.85 36.59
CA ALA A 17 -18.87 6.55 36.33
C ALA A 17 -19.91 6.56 35.18
N LEU A 18 -20.04 7.68 34.46
CA LEU A 18 -20.93 7.83 33.29
C LEU A 18 -20.17 8.02 31.97
N ALA A 19 -18.85 7.82 31.95
CA ALA A 19 -18.01 7.94 30.75
C ALA A 19 -17.61 6.59 30.11
N LEU A 20 -18.26 5.48 30.47
CA LEU A 20 -17.94 4.13 29.94
C LEU A 20 -18.92 3.61 28.88
N THR A 21 -19.78 4.48 28.35
CA THR A 21 -20.43 4.26 27.04
C THR A 21 -20.04 5.41 26.12
N GLY A 22 -18.75 5.53 25.85
CA GLY A 22 -18.28 6.41 24.79
C GLY A 22 -18.97 5.99 23.50
N CYS A 23 -19.79 6.87 22.93
CA CYS A 23 -20.16 6.80 21.52
C CYS A 23 -18.86 6.60 20.74
N SER A 24 -18.66 5.43 20.13
CA SER A 24 -17.73 5.37 19.02
C SER A 24 -18.27 6.36 18.00
N THR A 25 -17.59 7.47 17.80
CA THR A 25 -17.75 8.19 16.53
C THR A 25 -17.27 7.19 15.48
N GLY A 26 -18.20 6.44 14.87
CA GLY A 26 -17.85 5.37 13.93
C GLY A 26 -16.80 5.86 12.98
N LEU A 27 -15.73 5.09 12.76
CA LEU A 27 -14.58 5.45 11.95
C LEU A 27 -14.89 5.32 10.45
N HIS A 28 -15.92 4.56 10.10
CA HIS A 28 -16.23 4.27 8.70
C HIS A 28 -17.62 4.77 8.32
N HIS A 29 -17.72 5.98 7.74
CA HIS A 29 -18.98 6.45 7.18
C HIS A 29 -19.15 5.88 5.77
N LEU A 30 -20.24 5.16 5.54
CA LEU A 30 -20.57 4.56 4.25
C LEU A 30 -21.82 5.20 3.68
N ALA A 31 -21.71 5.81 2.50
CA ALA A 31 -22.85 6.23 1.70
C ALA A 31 -23.35 5.05 0.86
N ILE A 32 -24.67 4.91 0.79
CA ILE A 32 -25.37 3.81 0.13
C ILE A 32 -26.47 4.38 -0.75
N ALA A 33 -26.39 4.12 -2.05
CA ALA A 33 -27.44 4.40 -3.00
C ALA A 33 -28.42 3.22 -3.02
N ASN A 34 -29.61 3.42 -2.44
CA ASN A 34 -30.64 2.41 -2.29
C ASN A 34 -31.93 2.85 -3.01
N GLY A 35 -31.96 2.71 -4.33
CA GLY A 35 -33.07 3.20 -5.16
C GLY A 35 -33.28 4.70 -4.99
N ASN A 36 -34.42 5.12 -4.43
CA ASN A 36 -34.76 6.53 -4.20
C ASN A 36 -34.17 7.13 -2.92
N LEU A 37 -33.33 6.37 -2.20
CA LEU A 37 -32.76 6.78 -0.94
C LEU A 37 -31.23 6.84 -1.06
N LEU A 38 -30.64 7.93 -0.58
CA LEU A 38 -29.24 7.95 -0.21
C LEU A 38 -29.17 7.79 1.31
N ARG A 39 -28.56 6.72 1.80
CA ARG A 39 -28.39 6.47 3.23
C ARG A 39 -26.92 6.56 3.60
N VAL A 40 -26.64 7.09 4.77
CA VAL A 40 -25.31 7.18 5.32
C VAL A 40 -25.32 6.47 6.66
N ILE A 41 -24.40 5.54 6.81
CA ILE A 41 -24.30 4.72 8.01
C ILE A 41 -22.89 4.77 8.58
N ASP A 42 -22.78 4.39 9.84
CA ASP A 42 -21.55 3.96 10.47
C ASP A 42 -21.38 2.47 10.18
N ALA A 43 -20.36 2.09 9.43
CA ALA A 43 -20.09 0.71 9.03
C ALA A 43 -19.45 -0.14 10.15
N ASP A 44 -18.90 0.49 11.19
CA ASP A 44 -18.38 -0.21 12.37
C ASP A 44 -19.53 -0.71 13.25
N SER A 45 -20.51 0.16 13.51
CA SER A 45 -21.65 -0.13 14.38
C SER A 45 -22.91 -0.59 13.64
N GLY A 46 -22.98 -0.39 12.32
CA GLY A 46 -24.16 -0.62 11.49
C GLY A 46 -25.29 0.40 11.70
N ARG A 47 -25.07 1.46 12.48
CA ARG A 47 -26.10 2.45 12.82
C ARG A 47 -26.27 3.46 11.70
N SER A 48 -27.52 3.88 11.47
CA SER A 48 -27.80 5.00 10.55
C SER A 48 -27.26 6.31 11.12
N VAL A 49 -26.54 7.05 10.29
CA VAL A 49 -26.05 8.41 10.56
C VAL A 49 -27.04 9.42 9.99
N THR A 50 -27.44 9.25 8.73
CA THR A 50 -28.45 10.10 8.10
C THR A 50 -29.13 9.40 6.91
N ASP A 51 -30.40 9.72 6.69
CA ASP A 51 -31.14 9.35 5.49
C ASP A 51 -31.43 10.62 4.67
N VAL A 52 -31.05 10.62 3.40
CA VAL A 52 -31.24 11.73 2.47
C VAL A 52 -32.37 11.35 1.50
N THR A 53 -33.59 11.74 1.85
CA THR A 53 -34.83 11.28 1.19
C THR A 53 -35.43 12.34 0.25
N ARG A 54 -34.65 12.77 -0.75
CA ARG A 54 -35.10 13.81 -1.71
C ARG A 54 -34.83 13.52 -3.18
N TYR A 55 -34.11 12.43 -3.48
CA TYR A 55 -33.75 12.07 -4.85
C TYR A 55 -34.68 11.00 -5.39
N GLN A 56 -34.97 11.08 -6.68
CA GLN A 56 -35.59 9.99 -7.40
C GLN A 56 -34.46 9.24 -8.10
N GLU A 57 -34.19 8.03 -7.63
CA GLU A 57 -33.15 7.12 -8.12
C GLU A 57 -31.70 7.67 -8.07
N VAL A 58 -30.95 7.23 -7.06
CA VAL A 58 -29.50 7.46 -6.97
C VAL A 58 -28.77 6.23 -7.49
N THR A 59 -27.84 6.41 -8.42
CA THR A 59 -27.15 5.29 -9.08
C THR A 59 -25.63 5.31 -8.98
N ARG A 60 -25.04 6.46 -8.65
CA ARG A 60 -23.58 6.64 -8.56
C ARG A 60 -23.22 7.52 -7.37
N LEU A 61 -22.09 7.21 -6.75
CA LEU A 61 -21.54 7.91 -5.61
C LEU A 61 -20.04 8.09 -5.82
N GLY A 62 -19.52 9.28 -5.52
CA GLY A 62 -18.08 9.52 -5.50
C GLY A 62 -17.75 10.59 -4.47
N TYR A 63 -16.95 10.25 -3.45
CA TYR A 63 -16.47 11.24 -2.50
C TYR A 63 -15.31 12.03 -3.09
N ARG A 64 -15.23 13.32 -2.75
CA ARG A 64 -14.02 14.10 -2.96
C ARG A 64 -12.91 13.56 -2.06
N PRO A 65 -11.62 13.61 -2.47
CA PRO A 65 -10.52 13.01 -1.71
C PRO A 65 -10.35 13.51 -0.26
N ASP A 66 -10.81 14.72 0.06
CA ASP A 66 -10.85 15.26 1.42
C ASP A 66 -12.06 14.79 2.25
N GLY A 67 -13.02 14.11 1.62
CA GLY A 67 -14.25 13.66 2.24
C GLY A 67 -15.21 14.77 2.64
N GLU A 68 -15.03 16.02 2.17
CA GLU A 68 -15.92 17.13 2.49
C GLU A 68 -17.11 17.23 1.52
N ARG A 69 -17.00 16.57 0.37
CA ARG A 69 -18.02 16.54 -0.69
C ARG A 69 -18.34 15.12 -1.13
N LEU A 70 -19.60 14.90 -1.49
CA LEU A 70 -20.10 13.68 -2.12
C LEU A 70 -20.83 14.04 -3.42
N ALA A 71 -20.31 13.56 -4.55
CA ALA A 71 -21.02 13.59 -5.82
C ALA A 71 -22.04 12.46 -5.88
N VAL A 72 -23.24 12.78 -6.35
CA VAL A 72 -24.40 11.87 -6.40
C VAL A 72 -25.00 11.93 -7.81
N GLY A 73 -24.96 10.80 -8.51
CA GLY A 73 -25.63 10.63 -9.80
C GLY A 73 -27.11 10.36 -9.63
N VAL A 74 -27.95 11.26 -10.13
CA VAL A 74 -29.42 11.22 -10.01
C VAL A 74 -30.04 10.88 -11.38
N CYS A 75 -30.83 9.82 -11.43
CA CYS A 75 -31.39 9.21 -12.63
C CYS A 75 -32.84 9.61 -12.95
N ALA A 76 -33.58 10.13 -11.97
CA ALA A 76 -34.95 10.59 -12.17
C ALA A 76 -35.17 11.95 -11.48
N GLY A 77 -36.10 12.75 -11.98
CA GLY A 77 -36.35 14.10 -11.44
C GLY A 77 -35.31 15.15 -11.85
N GLY A 78 -34.68 14.99 -13.02
CA GLY A 78 -33.89 16.04 -13.67
C GLY A 78 -32.46 15.67 -14.08
N ASN A 79 -32.09 14.38 -14.11
CA ASN A 79 -30.84 13.84 -14.66
C ASN A 79 -29.60 14.72 -14.41
N ARG A 80 -28.93 14.53 -13.28
CA ARG A 80 -27.81 15.40 -12.91
C ARG A 80 -26.83 14.69 -11.99
N VAL A 81 -25.64 15.27 -11.89
CA VAL A 81 -24.72 15.03 -10.79
C VAL A 81 -24.87 16.18 -9.81
N ALA A 82 -25.32 15.87 -8.60
CA ALA A 82 -25.44 16.81 -7.50
C ALA A 82 -24.23 16.66 -6.58
N GLU A 83 -23.69 17.77 -6.08
CA GLU A 83 -22.64 17.76 -5.06
C GLU A 83 -23.24 18.05 -3.68
N LEU A 84 -22.96 17.20 -2.69
CA LEU A 84 -23.44 17.33 -1.32
C LEU A 84 -22.30 17.67 -0.37
N THR A 85 -22.54 18.57 0.57
CA THR A 85 -21.66 18.77 1.73
C THR A 85 -21.76 17.60 2.70
N THR A 86 -20.66 17.09 3.24
CA THR A 86 -20.75 15.93 4.16
C THR A 86 -21.10 16.28 5.60
N SER A 87 -21.09 17.57 5.97
CA SER A 87 -21.49 18.07 7.29
C SER A 87 -23.00 18.05 7.53
N GLY A 88 -23.81 17.94 6.48
CA GLY A 88 -25.27 17.83 6.59
C GLY A 88 -25.96 17.26 5.35
N TYR A 89 -25.19 16.74 4.39
CA TYR A 89 -25.69 16.26 3.10
C TYR A 89 -26.58 17.27 2.39
N ALA A 90 -26.25 18.56 2.50
CA ALA A 90 -26.95 19.64 1.82
C ALA A 90 -26.42 19.77 0.39
N GLU A 91 -27.35 19.77 -0.58
CA GLU A 91 -27.05 19.96 -2.00
C GLU A 91 -26.49 21.36 -2.24
N GLN A 92 -25.36 21.43 -2.93
CA GLN A 92 -24.79 22.66 -3.47
C GLN A 92 -25.35 22.90 -4.88
N ALA A 93 -25.08 24.08 -5.47
CA ALA A 93 -25.53 24.39 -6.83
C ALA A 93 -25.16 23.27 -7.83
N VAL A 94 -26.04 23.03 -8.81
CA VAL A 94 -25.96 21.90 -9.76
C VAL A 94 -24.58 21.81 -10.39
N ALA A 95 -23.87 20.69 -10.18
CA ALA A 95 -22.49 20.54 -10.63
C ALA A 95 -22.42 20.17 -12.12
N ILE A 96 -23.22 19.18 -12.57
CA ILE A 96 -23.25 18.72 -13.97
C ILE A 96 -24.67 18.27 -14.32
N THR A 97 -25.26 18.77 -15.42
CA THR A 97 -26.56 18.30 -15.94
C THR A 97 -26.39 17.18 -16.97
N ALA A 98 -27.44 16.39 -17.20
CA ALA A 98 -27.50 15.35 -18.20
C ALA A 98 -28.93 15.22 -18.76
N ASP A 99 -29.09 14.62 -19.95
CA ASP A 99 -30.40 14.36 -20.56
C ASP A 99 -30.91 12.94 -20.29
N ALA A 100 -30.06 12.04 -19.79
CA ALA A 100 -30.41 10.75 -19.22
C ALA A 100 -29.52 10.41 -18.01
N CYS A 101 -29.73 9.25 -17.40
CA CYS A 101 -28.93 8.74 -16.29
C CYS A 101 -27.42 8.92 -16.52
N PRO A 102 -26.70 9.59 -15.61
CA PRO A 102 -25.24 9.62 -15.63
C PRO A 102 -24.66 8.21 -15.59
N GLY A 103 -23.63 7.96 -16.38
CA GLY A 103 -22.96 6.67 -16.48
C GLY A 103 -22.03 6.41 -15.29
N ASP A 104 -21.26 7.42 -14.87
CA ASP A 104 -20.31 7.34 -13.76
C ASP A 104 -19.88 8.74 -13.30
N VAL A 105 -19.32 8.85 -12.08
CA VAL A 105 -18.84 10.10 -11.47
C VAL A 105 -17.53 9.88 -10.70
N THR A 106 -16.56 10.79 -10.84
CA THR A 106 -15.29 10.69 -10.12
C THR A 106 -14.63 12.06 -9.90
N TYR A 107 -14.00 12.27 -8.75
CA TYR A 107 -13.21 13.49 -8.50
C TYR A 107 -11.78 13.31 -8.98
N SER A 108 -11.15 14.40 -9.40
CA SER A 108 -9.70 14.44 -9.58
C SER A 108 -8.98 14.15 -8.25
N PRO A 109 -7.77 13.57 -8.27
CA PRO A 109 -7.07 13.20 -7.03
C PRO A 109 -6.72 14.39 -6.13
N ASP A 110 -6.63 15.60 -6.68
CA ASP A 110 -6.44 16.86 -5.95
C ASP A 110 -7.77 17.48 -5.44
N GLY A 111 -8.90 16.86 -5.77
CA GLY A 111 -10.25 17.29 -5.41
C GLY A 111 -10.76 18.56 -6.10
N GLN A 112 -10.02 19.11 -7.07
CA GLN A 112 -10.38 20.38 -7.72
C GLN A 112 -11.42 20.23 -8.83
N SER A 113 -11.52 19.05 -9.44
CA SER A 113 -12.41 18.78 -10.57
C SER A 113 -13.30 17.58 -10.30
N LEU A 114 -14.52 17.62 -10.82
CA LEU A 114 -15.49 16.52 -10.83
C LEU A 114 -15.75 16.12 -12.28
N ALA A 115 -15.42 14.88 -12.64
CA ALA A 115 -15.72 14.30 -13.93
C ALA A 115 -17.00 13.44 -13.85
N ALA A 116 -17.79 13.47 -14.91
CA ALA A 116 -18.95 12.62 -15.08
C ALA A 116 -19.12 12.20 -16.53
N THR A 117 -19.55 10.96 -16.74
CA THR A 117 -20.02 10.51 -18.05
C THR A 117 -21.52 10.71 -18.14
N THR A 118 -21.98 11.48 -19.12
CA THR A 118 -23.36 11.96 -19.20
C THR A 118 -23.93 11.77 -20.60
N PRO A 119 -25.10 11.15 -20.74
CA PRO A 119 -25.84 11.23 -21.99
C PRO A 119 -26.40 12.65 -22.18
N VAL A 120 -26.20 13.24 -23.36
CA VAL A 120 -26.63 14.59 -23.75
C VAL A 120 -27.45 14.51 -25.03
N ARG A 121 -28.49 15.32 -25.14
CA ARG A 121 -29.33 15.46 -26.34
C ARG A 121 -28.95 16.75 -27.06
N PRO A 122 -28.28 16.69 -28.23
CA PRO A 122 -28.05 17.87 -29.05
C PRO A 122 -29.37 18.41 -29.59
N SER A 123 -29.38 19.70 -29.92
CA SER A 123 -30.47 20.36 -30.63
C SER A 123 -30.02 20.64 -32.08
N PRO A 124 -30.75 20.20 -33.12
CA PRO A 124 -32.03 19.47 -33.10
C PRO A 124 -31.92 17.98 -32.67
N PRO A 125 -33.02 17.37 -32.17
CA PRO A 125 -32.96 16.14 -31.37
C PRO A 125 -32.93 14.86 -32.21
N ASP A 126 -31.76 14.52 -32.76
CA ASP A 126 -31.65 13.35 -33.66
C ASP A 126 -31.16 12.06 -32.96
N ALA A 127 -30.39 12.15 -31.86
CA ALA A 127 -29.96 11.00 -31.03
C ALA A 127 -29.43 11.45 -29.65
N LEU A 128 -29.30 10.55 -28.67
CA LEU A 128 -28.47 10.80 -27.48
C LEU A 128 -26.99 10.63 -27.85
N LEU A 129 -26.15 11.53 -27.36
CA LEU A 129 -24.70 11.49 -27.45
C LEU A 129 -24.11 11.31 -26.05
N GLY A 130 -22.89 10.82 -25.97
CA GLY A 130 -22.26 10.50 -24.68
C GLY A 130 -21.12 11.45 -24.49
N ASN A 131 -21.20 12.26 -23.43
CA ASN A 131 -20.23 13.29 -23.15
C ASN A 131 -19.51 13.01 -21.84
N LEU A 132 -18.18 13.14 -21.88
CA LEU A 132 -17.40 13.39 -20.68
C LEU A 132 -17.56 14.88 -20.33
N ARG A 133 -18.10 15.14 -19.14
CA ARG A 133 -18.21 16.48 -18.57
C ARG A 133 -17.30 16.60 -17.36
N ILE A 134 -16.54 17.69 -17.30
CA ILE A 134 -15.70 18.03 -16.15
C ILE A 134 -16.11 19.41 -15.65
N ALA A 135 -16.45 19.49 -14.37
CA ALA A 135 -16.66 20.74 -13.64
C ALA A 135 -15.44 21.01 -12.75
N GLY A 136 -14.96 22.26 -12.69
CA GLY A 136 -13.77 22.64 -11.93
C GLY A 136 -13.12 23.91 -12.50
N PRO A 137 -11.85 24.19 -12.14
CA PRO A 137 -11.08 25.34 -12.67
C PRO A 137 -11.01 25.36 -14.19
N GLU A 138 -10.94 24.18 -14.81
CA GLU A 138 -11.04 24.01 -16.25
C GLU A 138 -12.18 23.05 -16.59
N ALA A 139 -13.24 23.61 -17.19
CA ALA A 139 -14.41 22.85 -17.59
C ALA A 139 -14.20 22.17 -18.95
N LEU A 140 -14.78 20.98 -19.10
CA LEU A 140 -14.81 20.23 -20.36
C LEU A 140 -16.23 19.72 -20.62
N ASP A 141 -16.67 19.79 -21.88
CA ASP A 141 -17.81 19.02 -22.38
C ASP A 141 -17.39 18.40 -23.72
N ARG A 142 -17.10 17.09 -23.72
CA ARG A 142 -16.55 16.39 -24.88
C ARG A 142 -17.39 15.16 -25.22
N GLU A 143 -17.90 15.14 -26.44
CA GLU A 143 -18.54 13.95 -27.01
C GLU A 143 -17.51 12.84 -27.25
N LEU A 144 -17.80 11.65 -26.72
CA LEU A 144 -16.99 10.42 -26.86
C LEU A 144 -17.86 9.21 -27.32
N GLY A 145 -19.11 9.46 -27.70
CA GLY A 145 -20.09 8.44 -28.11
C GLY A 145 -20.80 7.76 -26.93
N LEU A 146 -21.84 6.96 -27.21
CA LEU A 146 -22.56 6.17 -26.19
C LEU A 146 -22.45 4.66 -26.44
N PRO A 147 -22.33 3.82 -25.40
CA PRO A 147 -22.33 4.17 -23.97
C PRO A 147 -20.99 4.69 -23.42
N LEU A 148 -21.04 5.43 -22.31
CA LEU A 148 -19.87 5.83 -21.49
C LEU A 148 -20.02 5.33 -20.04
N PRO A 149 -19.79 4.03 -19.78
CA PRO A 149 -20.20 3.41 -18.52
C PRO A 149 -19.28 3.73 -17.33
N ALA A 150 -18.04 4.17 -17.56
CA ALA A 150 -17.05 4.36 -16.50
C ALA A 150 -16.03 5.45 -16.82
N VAL A 151 -15.56 6.15 -15.79
CA VAL A 151 -14.45 7.10 -15.85
C VAL A 151 -13.58 6.99 -14.60
N ALA A 152 -12.25 6.99 -14.76
CA ALA A 152 -11.32 6.90 -13.64
C ALA A 152 -10.10 7.82 -13.83
N TYR A 153 -9.76 8.62 -12.82
CA TYR A 153 -8.49 9.35 -12.79
C TYR A 153 -7.34 8.42 -12.40
N ARG A 154 -6.17 8.62 -13.00
CA ARG A 154 -4.93 8.04 -12.52
C ARG A 154 -4.52 8.74 -11.20
N PRO A 155 -4.02 8.04 -10.17
CA PRO A 155 -3.75 8.62 -8.85
C PRO A 155 -2.85 9.85 -8.82
N GLY A 156 -1.91 9.99 -9.77
CA GLY A 156 -1.08 11.18 -9.89
C GLY A 156 -1.79 12.42 -10.46
N GLY A 157 -2.99 12.24 -11.04
CA GLY A 157 -3.81 13.31 -11.58
C GLY A 157 -3.43 13.80 -12.97
N GLN A 158 -2.43 13.21 -13.64
CA GLN A 158 -1.96 13.66 -14.97
C GLN A 158 -2.86 13.20 -16.13
N GLU A 159 -3.70 12.20 -15.90
CA GLU A 159 -4.59 11.63 -16.92
C GLU A 159 -5.82 10.95 -16.30
N LEU A 160 -6.83 10.72 -17.13
CA LEU A 160 -8.00 9.91 -16.83
C LEU A 160 -8.35 8.97 -17.98
N ALA A 161 -8.90 7.81 -17.65
CA ALA A 161 -9.43 6.84 -18.58
C ALA A 161 -10.95 6.93 -18.65
N VAL A 162 -11.49 6.85 -19.87
CA VAL A 162 -12.94 6.82 -20.12
C VAL A 162 -13.27 5.57 -20.92
N ALA A 163 -14.24 4.78 -20.45
CA ALA A 163 -14.79 3.67 -21.21
C ALA A 163 -15.70 4.23 -22.31
N THR A 164 -15.41 3.90 -23.56
CA THR A 164 -16.12 4.36 -24.75
C THR A 164 -16.69 3.18 -25.54
N PRO A 165 -17.56 3.40 -26.55
CA PRO A 165 -18.17 2.31 -27.31
C PRO A 165 -17.15 1.47 -28.09
N THR A 166 -16.01 2.07 -28.43
CA THR A 166 -14.96 1.47 -29.26
C THR A 166 -13.78 0.93 -28.45
N GLY A 167 -13.72 1.21 -27.14
CA GLY A 167 -12.58 0.85 -26.31
C GLY A 167 -12.46 1.70 -25.05
N ILE A 168 -11.23 2.07 -24.72
CA ILE A 168 -10.90 2.99 -23.64
C ILE A 168 -10.16 4.19 -24.22
N THR A 169 -10.55 5.41 -23.87
CA THR A 169 -9.85 6.64 -24.27
C THR A 169 -9.11 7.22 -23.08
N ILE A 170 -7.80 7.46 -23.23
CA ILE A 170 -6.96 8.12 -22.22
C ILE A 170 -6.84 9.60 -22.57
N ILE A 171 -7.13 10.44 -21.58
CA ILE A 171 -7.20 11.88 -21.71
C ILE A 171 -6.24 12.48 -20.69
N GLY A 172 -5.31 13.33 -21.14
CA GLY A 172 -4.44 14.10 -20.26
C GLY A 172 -5.23 15.20 -19.55
N THR A 173 -4.78 15.61 -18.36
CA THR A 173 -5.42 16.68 -17.57
C THR A 173 -4.78 18.05 -17.74
N ALA A 174 -3.79 18.16 -18.64
CA ALA A 174 -3.25 19.46 -19.05
C ALA A 174 -4.33 20.32 -19.73
N PRO A 175 -4.13 21.65 -19.82
CA PRO A 175 -5.12 22.56 -20.37
C PRO A 175 -5.71 22.12 -21.71
N GLY A 176 -7.04 22.09 -21.79
CA GLY A 176 -7.80 21.60 -22.96
C GLY A 176 -8.02 20.08 -23.00
N TYR A 177 -7.55 19.35 -21.98
CA TYR A 177 -7.72 17.90 -21.82
C TYR A 177 -7.36 17.10 -23.08
N PRO A 178 -6.11 17.16 -23.57
CA PRO A 178 -5.75 16.51 -24.83
C PRO A 178 -5.97 14.99 -24.75
N GLN A 179 -6.59 14.42 -25.79
CA GLN A 179 -6.62 12.96 -25.94
C GLN A 179 -5.20 12.46 -26.21
N GLN A 180 -4.71 11.55 -25.38
CA GLN A 180 -3.36 11.01 -25.49
C GLN A 180 -3.33 9.75 -26.36
N LEU A 181 -4.25 8.80 -26.09
CA LEU A 181 -4.37 7.56 -26.86
C LEU A 181 -5.77 6.94 -26.73
N SER A 182 -6.06 6.01 -27.62
CA SER A 182 -7.23 5.13 -27.55
C SER A 182 -6.78 3.68 -27.56
N VAL A 183 -7.30 2.87 -26.64
CA VAL A 183 -7.11 1.42 -26.58
C VAL A 183 -8.36 0.75 -27.13
N PRO A 184 -8.37 0.32 -28.40
CA PRO A 184 -9.56 -0.23 -29.04
C PRO A 184 -9.87 -1.66 -28.55
N GLY A 185 -11.12 -2.09 -28.72
CA GLY A 185 -11.51 -3.49 -28.57
C GLY A 185 -11.77 -3.96 -27.13
N ILE A 186 -11.63 -3.06 -26.14
CA ILE A 186 -11.96 -3.34 -24.74
C ILE A 186 -13.29 -2.65 -24.39
N GLN A 187 -14.39 -3.40 -24.42
CA GLN A 187 -15.69 -2.91 -23.98
C GLN A 187 -15.78 -2.97 -22.45
N ALA A 188 -15.24 -1.94 -21.81
CA ALA A 188 -15.23 -1.82 -20.35
C ALA A 188 -16.60 -1.36 -19.82
N GLN A 189 -17.03 -1.96 -18.70
CA GLN A 189 -18.18 -1.55 -17.90
C GLN A 189 -17.77 -0.82 -16.62
N ALA A 190 -16.56 -1.09 -16.14
CA ALA A 190 -15.97 -0.49 -14.95
C ALA A 190 -14.48 -0.21 -15.22
N LEU A 191 -13.95 0.87 -14.64
CA LEU A 191 -12.55 1.26 -14.73
C LEU A 191 -12.03 1.62 -13.35
N ALA A 192 -10.87 1.10 -12.99
CA ALA A 192 -10.17 1.50 -11.77
C ALA A 192 -8.66 1.42 -11.95
N TYR A 193 -7.94 2.47 -11.53
CA TYR A 193 -6.48 2.41 -11.44
C TYR A 193 -6.05 1.77 -10.12
N THR A 194 -4.95 1.03 -10.15
CA THR A 194 -4.25 0.63 -8.92
C THR A 194 -3.71 1.86 -8.20
N THR A 195 -3.54 1.79 -6.87
CA THR A 195 -3.14 2.94 -6.03
C THR A 195 -1.81 3.56 -6.45
N ASP A 196 -0.86 2.75 -6.90
CA ASP A 196 0.42 3.18 -7.47
C ASP A 196 0.29 3.86 -8.85
N GLY A 197 -0.90 3.79 -9.47
CA GLY A 197 -1.17 4.23 -10.82
C GLY A 197 -0.48 3.38 -11.90
N GLY A 198 0.07 2.23 -11.55
CA GLY A 198 0.82 1.37 -12.48
C GLY A 198 -0.08 0.57 -13.43
N ARG A 199 -1.32 0.26 -13.02
CA ARG A 199 -2.26 -0.53 -13.81
C ARG A 199 -3.63 0.13 -13.89
N LEU A 200 -4.25 0.01 -15.05
CA LEU A 200 -5.66 0.27 -15.24
C LEU A 200 -6.39 -1.07 -15.38
N ILE A 201 -7.39 -1.28 -14.53
CA ILE A 201 -8.23 -2.48 -14.55
C ILE A 201 -9.55 -2.13 -15.24
N ALA A 202 -9.87 -2.88 -16.29
CA ALA A 202 -11.10 -2.74 -17.05
C ALA A 202 -12.00 -3.98 -16.85
N GLY A 203 -13.10 -3.81 -16.12
CA GLY A 203 -14.13 -4.84 -16.00
C GLY A 203 -14.94 -4.95 -17.30
N THR A 204 -15.16 -6.15 -17.81
CA THR A 204 -15.83 -6.40 -19.11
C THR A 204 -17.03 -7.34 -18.93
N ALA A 205 -17.80 -7.56 -19.99
CA ALA A 205 -18.90 -8.52 -19.97
C ALA A 205 -18.46 -9.98 -19.81
N THR A 206 -17.17 -10.28 -19.98
CA THR A 206 -16.62 -11.65 -19.93
C THR A 206 -15.61 -11.87 -18.81
N GLY A 207 -15.22 -10.82 -18.09
CA GLY A 207 -14.16 -10.89 -17.09
C GLY A 207 -13.55 -9.53 -16.87
N PHE A 208 -12.22 -9.44 -16.90
CA PHE A 208 -11.53 -8.17 -16.84
C PHE A 208 -10.22 -8.21 -17.63
N VAL A 209 -9.71 -7.03 -17.97
CA VAL A 209 -8.42 -6.82 -18.62
C VAL A 209 -7.59 -5.87 -17.76
N VAL A 210 -6.31 -6.19 -17.59
CA VAL A 210 -5.34 -5.32 -16.92
C VAL A 210 -4.48 -4.67 -17.98
N LEU A 211 -4.45 -3.34 -18.00
CA LEU A 211 -3.62 -2.55 -18.88
C LEU A 211 -2.44 -1.98 -18.09
N ASP A 212 -1.24 -2.10 -18.65
CA ASP A 212 -0.02 -1.51 -18.06
C ASP A 212 0.04 0.00 -18.36
N ALA A 213 -0.35 0.82 -17.39
CA ALA A 213 -0.36 2.28 -17.50
C ALA A 213 1.07 2.88 -17.52
N THR A 214 2.09 2.07 -17.24
CA THR A 214 3.50 2.45 -17.27
C THR A 214 4.16 2.18 -18.63
N GLN A 215 3.49 1.38 -19.48
CA GLN A 215 3.93 0.99 -20.82
C GLN A 215 2.84 1.23 -21.88
N SER A 216 2.38 2.48 -22.01
CA SER A 216 1.42 2.89 -23.05
C SER A 216 0.12 2.07 -23.08
N TYR A 217 -0.34 1.60 -21.92
CA TYR A 217 -1.58 0.83 -21.76
C TYR A 217 -1.60 -0.49 -22.54
N ALA A 218 -0.46 -1.17 -22.63
CA ALA A 218 -0.41 -2.52 -23.18
C ALA A 218 -1.36 -3.45 -22.39
N ALA A 219 -2.27 -4.12 -23.10
CA ALA A 219 -3.23 -5.03 -22.49
C ALA A 219 -2.58 -6.39 -22.20
N GLY A 220 -2.71 -6.85 -20.96
CA GLY A 220 -2.36 -8.22 -20.56
C GLY A 220 -3.39 -9.24 -21.04
N ALA A 221 -3.12 -10.52 -20.74
CA ALA A 221 -4.09 -11.58 -21.02
C ALA A 221 -5.40 -11.34 -20.24
N PRO A 222 -6.56 -11.42 -20.89
CA PRO A 222 -7.84 -11.25 -20.21
C PRO A 222 -8.09 -12.39 -19.23
N ASP A 223 -8.58 -12.06 -18.04
CA ASP A 223 -9.24 -13.03 -17.16
C ASP A 223 -10.67 -13.20 -17.69
N THR A 224 -11.13 -14.45 -17.85
CA THR A 224 -12.43 -14.80 -18.44
C THR A 224 -13.43 -15.35 -17.42
N GLY A 225 -13.29 -14.94 -16.15
CA GLY A 225 -14.08 -15.41 -15.01
C GLY A 225 -15.55 -14.96 -14.94
N GLY A 226 -16.10 -14.35 -15.99
CA GLY A 226 -17.48 -13.86 -16.06
C GLY A 226 -17.60 -12.34 -15.89
N ALA A 227 -18.77 -11.78 -16.21
CA ALA A 227 -18.97 -10.33 -16.26
C ALA A 227 -18.57 -9.62 -14.96
N VAL A 228 -17.65 -8.65 -15.07
CA VAL A 228 -17.25 -7.74 -13.99
C VAL A 228 -17.95 -6.41 -14.21
N VAL A 229 -18.83 -6.05 -13.26
CA VAL A 229 -19.69 -4.86 -13.33
C VAL A 229 -19.18 -3.69 -12.49
N ASP A 230 -18.28 -3.94 -11.55
CA ASP A 230 -17.61 -2.93 -10.74
C ASP A 230 -16.24 -3.43 -10.28
N VAL A 231 -15.30 -2.51 -10.05
CA VAL A 231 -13.94 -2.78 -9.59
C VAL A 231 -13.58 -1.78 -8.49
N ALA A 232 -13.32 -2.27 -7.28
CA ALA A 232 -12.87 -1.45 -6.16
C ALA A 232 -11.40 -1.72 -5.85
N VAL A 233 -10.61 -0.67 -5.73
CA VAL A 233 -9.18 -0.75 -5.36
C VAL A 233 -9.01 -0.17 -3.97
N ALA A 234 -8.41 -0.92 -3.07
CA ALA A 234 -8.10 -0.43 -1.73
C ALA A 234 -7.01 0.64 -1.80
N GLN A 235 -7.26 1.82 -1.20
CA GLN A 235 -6.26 2.89 -1.10
C GLN A 235 -4.99 2.47 -0.34
N SER A 236 -5.09 1.45 0.52
CA SER A 236 -3.92 0.79 1.13
C SER A 236 -3.04 0.00 0.15
N GLY A 237 -3.38 0.00 -1.15
CA GLY A 237 -2.62 -0.67 -2.20
C GLY A 237 -2.59 -2.20 -2.11
N GLY A 238 -3.23 -2.80 -1.11
CA GLY A 238 -3.13 -4.24 -0.84
C GLY A 238 -4.13 -5.09 -1.62
N TRP A 239 -5.29 -4.55 -1.98
CA TRP A 239 -6.44 -5.35 -2.44
C TRP A 239 -7.16 -4.75 -3.64
N VAL A 240 -7.69 -5.63 -4.49
CA VAL A 240 -8.65 -5.30 -5.53
C VAL A 240 -9.85 -6.23 -5.40
N ALA A 241 -11.06 -5.67 -5.36
CA ALA A 241 -12.30 -6.42 -5.40
C ALA A 241 -12.93 -6.30 -6.79
N PHE A 242 -13.17 -7.44 -7.42
CA PHE A 242 -13.88 -7.54 -8.69
C PHE A 242 -15.30 -7.99 -8.43
N VAL A 243 -16.28 -7.16 -8.79
CA VAL A 243 -17.69 -7.46 -8.59
C VAL A 243 -18.22 -8.17 -9.82
N HIS A 244 -18.42 -9.48 -9.69
CA HIS A 244 -19.06 -10.31 -10.70
C HIS A 244 -20.57 -10.37 -10.46
N ASN A 245 -21.32 -10.87 -11.45
CA ASN A 245 -22.76 -11.03 -11.33
C ASN A 245 -23.20 -11.85 -10.08
N GLY A 246 -22.46 -12.90 -9.69
CA GLY A 246 -22.82 -13.79 -8.57
C GLY A 246 -21.80 -13.87 -7.42
N ARG A 247 -20.63 -13.22 -7.58
CA ARG A 247 -19.57 -13.24 -6.57
C ARG A 247 -18.78 -11.94 -6.56
N VAL A 248 -18.09 -11.66 -5.47
CA VAL A 248 -16.99 -10.68 -5.43
C VAL A 248 -15.70 -11.47 -5.23
N SER A 249 -14.78 -11.43 -6.20
CA SER A 249 -13.44 -11.99 -6.02
C SER A 249 -12.52 -10.90 -5.51
N VAL A 250 -11.96 -11.10 -4.32
CA VAL A 250 -10.95 -10.20 -3.76
C VAL A 250 -9.57 -10.80 -4.03
N ARG A 251 -8.70 -9.98 -4.58
CA ARG A 251 -7.37 -10.39 -5.02
C ARG A 251 -6.31 -9.47 -4.42
N ARG A 252 -5.11 -10.00 -4.18
CA ARG A 252 -3.95 -9.17 -3.82
C ARG A 252 -3.66 -8.24 -4.98
N ALA A 253 -3.48 -6.95 -4.69
CA ALA A 253 -3.29 -5.98 -5.76
C ALA A 253 -2.02 -6.28 -6.55
N SER A 254 -0.91 -6.62 -5.90
CA SER A 254 0.40 -6.82 -6.54
C SER A 254 0.38 -7.83 -7.69
N ASP A 255 -0.10 -9.05 -7.44
CA ASP A 255 -0.05 -10.17 -8.38
C ASP A 255 -1.42 -10.67 -8.84
N LEU A 256 -2.51 -10.05 -8.37
CA LEU A 256 -3.89 -10.44 -8.64
C LEU A 256 -4.17 -11.91 -8.31
N VAL A 257 -3.49 -12.47 -7.31
CA VAL A 257 -3.87 -13.77 -6.73
C VAL A 257 -5.16 -13.61 -5.94
N GLU A 258 -6.16 -14.44 -6.24
CA GLU A 258 -7.43 -14.48 -5.51
C GLU A 258 -7.24 -15.05 -4.11
N ILE A 259 -7.66 -14.28 -3.10
CA ILE A 259 -7.53 -14.65 -1.69
C ILE A 259 -8.88 -14.81 -0.98
N ALA A 260 -9.95 -14.24 -1.54
CA ALA A 260 -11.31 -14.45 -1.06
C ALA A 260 -12.31 -14.42 -2.22
N SER A 261 -13.38 -15.20 -2.06
CA SER A 261 -14.51 -15.24 -2.99
C SER A 261 -15.80 -15.18 -2.19
N ILE A 262 -16.51 -14.05 -2.28
CA ILE A 262 -17.74 -13.77 -1.55
C ILE A 262 -18.92 -14.03 -2.48
N THR A 263 -19.84 -14.92 -2.10
CA THR A 263 -20.99 -15.30 -2.96
C THR A 263 -22.32 -14.76 -2.41
N SER A 264 -23.28 -14.56 -3.29
CA SER A 264 -24.67 -14.22 -2.95
C SER A 264 -25.65 -14.78 -3.97
N ALA A 265 -26.82 -15.24 -3.51
CA ALA A 265 -27.86 -15.79 -4.37
C ALA A 265 -28.52 -14.72 -5.27
N VAL A 266 -28.55 -13.47 -4.81
CA VAL A 266 -29.09 -12.34 -5.57
C VAL A 266 -28.03 -11.62 -6.40
N GLY A 267 -26.75 -11.91 -6.18
CA GLY A 267 -25.63 -11.26 -6.86
C GLY A 267 -25.27 -9.88 -6.31
N PHE A 268 -24.25 -9.25 -6.89
CA PHE A 268 -23.70 -7.96 -6.44
C PHE A 268 -23.79 -6.88 -7.53
N ARG A 269 -23.65 -5.61 -7.13
CA ARG A 269 -23.58 -4.44 -8.04
C ARG A 269 -22.40 -3.53 -7.81
N SER A 270 -21.99 -3.36 -6.56
CA SER A 270 -20.94 -2.40 -6.23
C SER A 270 -20.13 -2.88 -5.03
N ALA A 271 -18.87 -2.47 -4.99
CA ALA A 271 -18.01 -2.65 -3.84
C ALA A 271 -17.20 -1.38 -3.58
N ASP A 272 -16.79 -1.16 -2.34
CA ASP A 272 -15.81 -0.14 -2.02
C ASP A 272 -15.01 -0.53 -0.76
N PHE A 273 -13.76 -0.08 -0.70
CA PHE A 273 -12.88 -0.27 0.45
C PHE A 273 -12.86 0.99 1.32
N SER A 274 -12.79 0.83 2.63
CA SER A 274 -12.51 1.97 3.50
C SER A 274 -11.12 2.53 3.20
N ARG A 275 -10.94 3.84 3.41
CA ARG A 275 -9.66 4.53 3.09
C ARG A 275 -8.46 3.92 3.81
N ASP A 276 -8.64 3.47 5.05
CA ASP A 276 -7.62 2.77 5.83
C ASP A 276 -7.41 1.30 5.41
N GLY A 277 -8.23 0.80 4.49
CA GLY A 277 -8.20 -0.55 4.00
C GLY A 277 -8.72 -1.59 4.98
N ALA A 278 -9.30 -1.20 6.13
CA ALA A 278 -9.76 -2.11 7.18
C ALA A 278 -11.07 -2.85 6.82
N LEU A 279 -11.93 -2.23 6.01
CA LEU A 279 -13.24 -2.76 5.63
C LEU A 279 -13.42 -2.84 4.11
N LEU A 280 -14.18 -3.83 3.68
CA LEU A 280 -14.77 -3.95 2.35
C LEU A 280 -16.30 -3.95 2.50
N ALA A 281 -16.96 -3.02 1.84
CA ALA A 281 -18.41 -3.02 1.68
C ALA A 281 -18.78 -3.58 0.32
N VAL A 282 -19.77 -4.47 0.26
CA VAL A 282 -20.33 -4.98 -1.00
C VAL A 282 -21.85 -4.81 -0.99
N GLY A 283 -22.37 -4.17 -2.03
CA GLY A 283 -23.79 -3.98 -2.26
C GLY A 283 -24.38 -5.15 -3.05
N GLU A 284 -25.32 -5.88 -2.46
CA GLU A 284 -26.08 -6.91 -3.16
C GLU A 284 -27.08 -6.27 -4.14
N ARG A 285 -27.41 -6.98 -5.22
CA ARG A 285 -28.41 -6.49 -6.20
C ARG A 285 -29.73 -6.13 -5.53
N GLN A 286 -30.10 -6.83 -4.47
CA GLN A 286 -31.26 -6.56 -3.65
C GLN A 286 -30.98 -6.96 -2.20
N GLY A 287 -31.55 -6.23 -1.24
CA GLY A 287 -31.75 -6.75 0.11
C GLY A 287 -30.67 -6.41 1.14
N ALA A 288 -29.39 -6.27 0.78
CA ALA A 288 -28.37 -5.97 1.79
C ALA A 288 -27.11 -5.27 1.27
N VAL A 289 -26.43 -4.57 2.19
CA VAL A 289 -25.01 -4.26 2.09
C VAL A 289 -24.27 -5.13 3.11
N ARG A 290 -23.25 -5.86 2.66
CA ARG A 290 -22.43 -6.72 3.52
C ARG A 290 -21.08 -6.07 3.75
N ILE A 291 -20.63 -6.08 4.99
CA ILE A 291 -19.35 -5.48 5.43
C ILE A 291 -18.42 -6.61 5.85
N PHE A 292 -17.18 -6.58 5.35
CA PHE A 292 -16.15 -7.57 5.60
C PHE A 292 -14.91 -6.90 6.19
N ARG A 293 -14.26 -7.55 7.15
CA ARG A 293 -12.95 -7.11 7.67
C ARG A 293 -11.82 -7.63 6.82
N THR A 294 -10.86 -6.77 6.48
CA THR A 294 -9.59 -7.19 5.88
C THR A 294 -8.61 -7.63 6.99
N PRO A 295 -7.52 -8.34 6.66
CA PRO A 295 -7.25 -9.03 5.39
C PRO A 295 -7.94 -10.40 5.30
N THR A 296 -8.70 -10.82 6.31
CA THR A 296 -9.32 -12.15 6.36
C THR A 296 -10.57 -12.29 5.48
N PHE A 297 -11.20 -11.16 5.14
CA PHE A 297 -12.49 -11.08 4.46
C PHE A 297 -13.58 -11.87 5.20
N ALA A 298 -13.50 -11.89 6.54
CA ALA A 298 -14.58 -12.38 7.38
C ALA A 298 -15.71 -11.35 7.42
N GLN A 299 -16.95 -11.82 7.28
CA GLN A 299 -18.11 -10.92 7.33
C GLN A 299 -18.28 -10.33 8.74
N GLN A 300 -18.18 -9.01 8.84
CA GLN A 300 -18.45 -8.25 10.06
C GLN A 300 -19.95 -8.01 10.25
N ALA A 301 -20.64 -7.60 9.18
CA ALA A 301 -22.06 -7.24 9.25
C ALA A 301 -22.79 -7.53 7.94
N SER A 302 -24.11 -7.71 8.03
CA SER A 302 -25.03 -7.69 6.91
C SER A 302 -26.18 -6.75 7.25
N LEU A 303 -26.29 -5.66 6.50
CA LEU A 303 -27.18 -4.55 6.79
C LEU A 303 -28.36 -4.63 5.82
N PRO A 304 -29.58 -4.92 6.31
CA PRO A 304 -30.73 -5.13 5.45
C PRO A 304 -31.29 -3.80 4.91
N PHE A 305 -31.63 -3.79 3.63
CA PHE A 305 -32.30 -2.68 2.95
C PHE A 305 -33.46 -3.19 2.11
N SER A 306 -34.51 -2.38 2.00
CA SER A 306 -35.57 -2.62 1.03
C SER A 306 -35.12 -2.20 -0.37
N GLY A 307 -35.27 -3.07 -1.37
CA GLY A 307 -34.98 -2.74 -2.76
C GLY A 307 -33.52 -2.94 -3.18
N ARG A 308 -33.15 -2.28 -4.28
CA ARG A 308 -31.86 -2.42 -4.96
C ARG A 308 -30.77 -1.60 -4.26
N ILE A 309 -29.55 -2.12 -4.21
CA ILE A 309 -28.35 -1.33 -3.89
C ILE A 309 -27.61 -1.05 -5.19
N ASP A 310 -27.48 0.23 -5.54
CA ASP A 310 -26.88 0.66 -6.80
C ASP A 310 -25.40 0.98 -6.68
N ALA A 311 -25.00 1.60 -5.57
CA ALA A 311 -23.63 1.99 -5.30
C ALA A 311 -23.38 2.06 -3.78
N VAL A 312 -22.15 1.77 -3.38
CA VAL A 312 -21.64 2.01 -2.03
C VAL A 312 -20.36 2.84 -2.14
N ALA A 313 -20.14 3.76 -1.21
CA ALA A 313 -18.92 4.58 -1.18
C ALA A 313 -18.54 4.92 0.26
N PHE A 314 -17.33 4.57 0.67
CA PHE A 314 -16.77 4.99 1.94
C PHE A 314 -16.32 6.44 1.86
N ARG A 315 -16.66 7.22 2.88
CA ARG A 315 -16.16 8.58 3.04
C ARG A 315 -14.67 8.52 3.37
N PRO A 316 -13.79 9.15 2.57
CA PRO A 316 -12.42 9.39 2.96
C PRO A 316 -12.43 10.28 4.21
N ARG A 317 -11.65 9.97 5.26
CA ARG A 317 -11.44 10.90 6.36
C ARG A 317 -10.20 11.74 6.14
N ASP A 318 -10.26 12.98 6.62
CA ASP A 318 -9.12 13.67 7.19
C ASP A 318 -8.90 13.13 8.61
N LEU A 319 -8.26 11.96 8.69
CA LEU A 319 -7.39 11.71 9.83
C LEU A 319 -6.15 12.58 9.56
N ALA A 320 -5.57 13.22 10.58
CA ALA A 320 -4.35 14.03 10.46
C ALA A 320 -3.36 13.45 9.42
N SER A 321 -2.69 14.31 8.64
CA SER A 321 -1.74 13.97 7.56
C SER A 321 -1.26 12.52 7.62
N ARG A 322 -1.91 11.61 6.87
CA ARG A 322 -1.54 10.20 6.86
C ARG A 322 -0.13 10.04 6.30
N LEU A 323 0.62 9.13 6.90
CA LEU A 323 2.01 8.83 6.59
C LEU A 323 2.06 7.76 5.50
N PRO A 324 2.57 8.05 4.29
CA PRO A 324 2.84 7.01 3.32
C PRO A 324 4.02 6.15 3.80
N VAL A 325 3.80 4.85 3.90
CA VAL A 325 4.80 3.87 4.34
C VAL A 325 5.04 2.84 3.25
N LEU A 326 6.26 2.81 2.71
CA LEU A 326 6.68 1.83 1.73
C LEU A 326 7.24 0.58 2.43
N PHE A 327 6.59 -0.56 2.19
CA PHE A 327 7.01 -1.88 2.65
C PHE A 327 7.76 -2.62 1.54
N VAL A 328 9.04 -2.91 1.79
CA VAL A 328 9.97 -3.52 0.82
C VAL A 328 10.34 -4.92 1.26
N HIS A 329 9.89 -5.94 0.50
CA HIS A 329 10.10 -7.35 0.85
C HIS A 329 11.54 -7.84 0.63
N GLY A 330 11.83 -9.05 1.12
CA GLY A 330 13.15 -9.69 1.03
C GLY A 330 13.37 -10.48 -0.27
N ALA A 331 14.51 -11.18 -0.36
CA ALA A 331 14.96 -11.88 -1.57
C ALA A 331 14.03 -13.04 -1.98
N ALA A 332 13.85 -14.00 -1.08
CA ALA A 332 13.19 -15.28 -1.39
C ALA A 332 11.67 -15.25 -1.19
N SER A 333 11.14 -14.16 -0.63
CA SER A 333 9.74 -14.02 -0.27
C SER A 333 9.20 -12.78 -0.96
N GLY A 334 8.26 -12.98 -1.88
CA GLY A 334 7.54 -11.87 -2.50
C GLY A 334 6.70 -11.10 -1.50
N VAL A 335 6.01 -10.08 -2.01
CA VAL A 335 5.21 -9.17 -1.19
C VAL A 335 4.10 -9.88 -0.39
N GLY A 336 3.46 -10.90 -0.96
CA GLY A 336 2.39 -11.69 -0.33
C GLY A 336 2.85 -12.41 0.93
N THR A 337 3.88 -13.25 0.76
CA THR A 337 4.43 -14.05 1.85
C THR A 337 5.02 -13.18 2.95
N THR A 338 5.65 -12.06 2.61
CA THR A 338 6.30 -11.18 3.60
C THR A 338 5.31 -10.34 4.42
N TRP A 339 4.31 -9.74 3.78
CA TRP A 339 3.51 -8.69 4.42
C TRP A 339 2.04 -9.05 4.69
N PHE A 340 1.52 -10.07 3.99
CA PHE A 340 0.10 -10.44 4.06
C PHE A 340 -0.13 -11.76 4.79
N GLU A 341 0.71 -12.76 4.53
CA GLU A 341 0.62 -14.07 5.18
C GLU A 341 1.14 -14.00 6.63
N PRO A 342 0.53 -14.74 7.57
CA PRO A 342 0.85 -14.61 8.99
C PRO A 342 2.14 -15.32 9.44
N GLY A 343 2.82 -16.07 8.56
CA GLY A 343 3.92 -16.94 8.95
C GLY A 343 3.53 -17.84 10.14
N THR A 344 4.35 -17.88 11.19
CA THR A 344 4.05 -18.56 12.46
C THR A 344 3.35 -17.66 13.50
N GLY A 345 3.13 -16.38 13.19
CA GLY A 345 2.58 -15.38 14.10
C GLY A 345 1.43 -14.61 13.46
N THR A 346 1.71 -13.39 13.00
CA THR A 346 0.75 -12.52 12.32
C THR A 346 1.39 -11.83 11.11
N SER A 347 0.69 -10.90 10.48
CA SER A 347 1.21 -10.14 9.33
C SER A 347 1.05 -8.65 9.54
N VAL A 348 1.84 -7.85 8.82
CA VAL A 348 1.68 -6.38 8.82
C VAL A 348 0.30 -5.98 8.33
N ALA A 349 -0.24 -6.65 7.31
CA ALA A 349 -1.59 -6.40 6.83
C ALA A 349 -2.65 -6.67 7.92
N ALA A 350 -2.52 -7.76 8.66
CA ALA A 350 -3.42 -8.07 9.78
C ALA A 350 -3.27 -7.05 10.93
N ALA A 351 -2.03 -6.65 11.25
CA ALA A 351 -1.73 -5.65 12.27
C ALA A 351 -2.36 -4.29 11.97
N LEU A 352 -2.23 -3.80 10.73
CA LEU A 352 -2.84 -2.53 10.31
C LEU A 352 -4.37 -2.63 10.33
N ALA A 353 -4.95 -3.74 9.88
CA ALA A 353 -6.40 -3.94 9.91
C ALA A 353 -6.98 -4.01 11.33
N ALA A 354 -6.23 -4.57 12.29
CA ALA A 354 -6.62 -4.58 13.71
C ALA A 354 -6.44 -3.22 14.40
N ASN A 355 -5.75 -2.27 13.76
CA ASN A 355 -5.42 -0.96 14.30
C ASN A 355 -5.76 0.18 13.32
N PRO A 356 -7.04 0.36 12.93
CA PRO A 356 -7.46 1.35 11.93
C PRO A 356 -7.21 2.81 12.36
N GLN A 357 -6.97 3.05 13.65
CA GLN A 357 -6.63 4.36 14.19
C GLN A 357 -5.24 4.87 13.78
N LEU A 358 -4.37 3.99 13.25
CA LEU A 358 -3.03 4.38 12.85
C LEU A 358 -3.08 5.22 11.55
N PRO A 359 -2.40 6.38 11.49
CA PRO A 359 -2.43 7.25 10.32
C PRO A 359 -1.48 6.75 9.23
N ILE A 360 -1.48 5.46 8.91
CA ILE A 360 -0.58 4.84 7.93
C ILE A 360 -1.33 4.56 6.63
N ASP A 361 -0.78 5.04 5.53
CA ASP A 361 -1.11 4.58 4.17
C ASP A 361 0.00 3.62 3.72
N ALA A 362 -0.31 2.31 3.68
CA ALA A 362 0.67 1.30 3.32
C ALA A 362 0.82 1.21 1.80
N PHE A 363 2.07 1.15 1.33
CA PHE A 363 2.44 0.86 -0.05
C PHE A 363 3.31 -0.36 -0.05
N TYR A 364 2.93 -1.37 -0.83
CA TYR A 364 3.68 -2.61 -0.93
C TYR A 364 4.32 -2.68 -2.31
N ILE A 365 5.65 -2.59 -2.38
CA ILE A 365 6.36 -2.76 -3.66
C ILE A 365 6.52 -4.25 -3.93
N ASP A 366 6.16 -4.67 -5.14
CA ASP A 366 6.40 -6.02 -5.63
C ASP A 366 7.62 -5.98 -6.55
N MET A 367 8.75 -6.40 -6.01
CA MET A 367 10.02 -6.46 -6.71
C MET A 367 10.27 -7.91 -7.16
N PRO A 368 11.05 -8.12 -8.23
CA PRO A 368 11.40 -9.47 -8.65
C PRO A 368 12.05 -10.27 -7.50
N VAL A 369 11.56 -11.48 -7.26
CA VAL A 369 12.14 -12.38 -6.26
C VAL A 369 13.49 -12.92 -6.72
N HIS A 370 14.41 -13.11 -5.78
CA HIS A 370 15.77 -13.59 -6.01
C HIS A 370 15.97 -14.94 -5.34
N GLY A 371 16.87 -15.76 -5.89
CA GLY A 371 17.05 -17.16 -5.53
C GLY A 371 16.20 -18.13 -6.38
N GLY A 372 16.45 -19.44 -6.22
CA GLY A 372 15.70 -20.49 -6.92
C GLY A 372 15.84 -20.49 -8.46
N GLY A 373 16.81 -19.76 -9.02
CA GLY A 373 17.05 -19.68 -10.46
C GLY A 373 16.23 -18.61 -11.20
N GLN A 374 15.54 -17.72 -10.49
CA GLN A 374 14.78 -16.62 -11.08
C GLN A 374 15.58 -15.30 -11.01
N ASN A 375 15.35 -14.40 -11.97
CA ASN A 375 15.90 -13.05 -12.01
C ASN A 375 17.43 -12.94 -11.78
N THR A 376 18.19 -13.99 -12.13
CA THR A 376 19.58 -14.18 -11.70
C THR A 376 20.57 -13.11 -12.16
N ALA A 377 20.22 -12.34 -13.20
CA ALA A 377 21.05 -11.25 -13.70
C ALA A 377 20.83 -9.92 -12.96
N ARG A 378 19.71 -9.81 -12.24
CA ARG A 378 19.27 -8.57 -11.59
C ARG A 378 20.18 -8.20 -10.43
N THR A 379 20.27 -6.92 -10.10
CA THR A 379 21.16 -6.42 -9.03
C THR A 379 20.41 -5.64 -7.94
N VAL A 380 21.07 -5.47 -6.79
CA VAL A 380 20.56 -4.62 -5.70
C VAL A 380 20.35 -3.16 -6.17
N GLU A 381 21.19 -2.68 -7.08
CA GLU A 381 21.09 -1.35 -7.67
C GLU A 381 19.84 -1.18 -8.53
N GLU A 382 19.46 -2.21 -9.29
CA GLU A 382 18.22 -2.21 -10.07
C GLU A 382 16.99 -2.25 -9.16
N ASP A 383 16.99 -3.05 -8.10
CA ASP A 383 15.91 -3.02 -7.09
C ASP A 383 15.81 -1.64 -6.41
N ALA A 384 16.95 -0.97 -6.17
CA ALA A 384 16.97 0.38 -5.63
C ALA A 384 16.41 1.43 -6.60
N GLN A 385 16.53 1.21 -7.92
CA GLN A 385 15.90 2.06 -8.94
C GLN A 385 14.37 1.91 -8.93
N ASP A 386 13.85 0.71 -8.64
CA ASP A 386 12.41 0.53 -8.47
C ASP A 386 11.89 1.25 -7.22
N ILE A 387 12.64 1.21 -6.12
CA ILE A 387 12.34 1.99 -4.90
C ILE A 387 12.33 3.49 -5.22
N LEU A 388 13.35 3.98 -5.95
CA LEU A 388 13.38 5.37 -6.43
C LEU A 388 12.13 5.73 -7.24
N ALA A 389 11.75 4.90 -8.20
CA ALA A 389 10.60 5.14 -9.05
C ALA A 389 9.27 5.10 -8.26
N MET A 390 9.17 4.20 -7.28
CA MET A 390 8.00 4.11 -6.41
C MET A 390 7.86 5.32 -5.49
N ILE A 391 8.96 5.92 -5.01
CA ILE A 391 8.91 7.08 -4.11
C ILE A 391 8.81 8.39 -4.90
N GLU A 392 9.72 8.60 -5.86
CA GLU A 392 9.93 9.90 -6.53
C GLU A 392 9.32 9.97 -7.94
N GLY A 393 8.80 8.86 -8.47
CA GLY A 393 8.23 8.75 -9.81
C GLY A 393 9.29 8.68 -10.90
N GLY A 394 8.88 8.53 -12.16
CA GLY A 394 9.79 8.38 -13.31
C GLY A 394 10.09 6.92 -13.66
N LEU A 395 11.17 6.68 -14.41
CA LEU A 395 11.50 5.34 -14.90
C LEU A 395 11.96 4.40 -13.78
N ASP A 396 11.42 3.19 -13.74
CA ASP A 396 11.92 2.08 -12.93
C ASP A 396 13.06 1.33 -13.63
N SER A 397 13.56 0.24 -13.03
CA SER A 397 14.69 -0.51 -13.59
C SER A 397 14.36 -1.18 -14.93
N ALA A 398 13.09 -1.36 -15.25
CA ALA A 398 12.60 -1.93 -16.52
C ALA A 398 12.27 -0.84 -17.56
N GLY A 399 12.55 0.43 -17.26
CA GLY A 399 12.24 1.56 -18.15
C GLY A 399 10.74 1.91 -18.18
N ARG A 400 9.98 1.51 -17.16
CA ARG A 400 8.55 1.80 -17.04
C ARG A 400 8.32 3.08 -16.26
N THR A 401 7.40 3.94 -16.71
CA THR A 401 7.14 5.23 -16.04
C THR A 401 6.17 5.05 -14.88
N GLN A 402 6.66 5.26 -13.65
CA GLN A 402 5.90 5.23 -12.42
C GLN A 402 5.43 6.64 -12.01
N VAL A 403 4.26 6.73 -11.37
CA VAL A 403 3.73 8.00 -10.84
C VAL A 403 4.61 8.49 -9.68
N GLY A 404 4.99 7.60 -8.77
CA GLY A 404 5.69 7.93 -7.53
C GLY A 404 4.75 8.42 -6.43
N ILE A 405 4.88 7.86 -5.23
CA ILE A 405 4.08 8.23 -4.05
C ILE A 405 4.08 9.74 -3.84
N LEU A 406 5.26 10.36 -3.89
CA LEU A 406 5.37 11.78 -3.58
C LEU A 406 4.82 12.72 -4.67
N ASN A 407 4.45 12.19 -5.84
CA ASN A 407 3.80 12.95 -6.90
C ASN A 407 2.27 12.79 -6.87
N MET A 408 1.72 11.99 -5.95
CA MET A 408 0.28 11.91 -5.74
C MET A 408 -0.18 13.14 -4.93
N PRO A 409 -1.25 13.84 -5.36
CA PRO A 409 -1.75 15.02 -4.64
C PRO A 409 -2.06 14.77 -3.16
N ALA A 410 -2.46 13.54 -2.81
CA ALA A 410 -2.73 13.12 -1.44
C ALA A 410 -1.53 13.28 -0.48
N TYR A 411 -0.29 13.24 -0.98
CA TYR A 411 0.93 13.32 -0.16
C TYR A 411 1.74 14.61 -0.38
N ALA A 412 1.16 15.58 -1.09
CA ALA A 412 1.84 16.84 -1.40
C ALA A 412 2.27 17.64 -0.15
N SER A 413 1.51 17.52 0.96
CA SER A 413 1.80 18.21 2.23
C SER A 413 2.81 17.49 3.13
N VAL A 414 2.96 16.16 3.00
CA VAL A 414 3.90 15.36 3.80
C VAL A 414 5.30 15.42 3.20
N GLY A 415 5.40 15.32 1.86
CA GLY A 415 6.65 15.47 1.11
C GLY A 415 7.71 14.39 1.36
N ARG A 416 7.45 13.40 2.21
CA ARG A 416 8.34 12.29 2.56
C ARG A 416 7.60 10.96 2.72
N VAL A 417 8.34 9.88 2.58
CA VAL A 417 7.86 8.49 2.74
C VAL A 417 8.65 7.83 3.88
N ALA A 418 7.98 7.07 4.75
CA ALA A 418 8.66 6.17 5.67
C ALA A 418 8.87 4.81 4.97
N ILE A 419 9.98 4.13 5.25
CA ILE A 419 10.28 2.82 4.65
C ILE A 419 10.44 1.77 5.73
N VAL A 420 9.77 0.63 5.56
CA VAL A 420 10.01 -0.59 6.33
C VAL A 420 10.54 -1.64 5.36
N GLY A 421 11.83 -1.95 5.46
CA GLY A 421 12.49 -2.95 4.62
C GLY A 421 12.76 -4.23 5.40
N TYR A 422 12.71 -5.37 4.73
CA TYR A 422 13.07 -6.67 5.31
C TYR A 422 14.15 -7.38 4.47
N SER A 423 15.17 -7.94 5.14
CA SER A 423 16.22 -8.75 4.52
C SER A 423 16.86 -8.02 3.32
N LEU A 424 16.94 -8.62 2.12
CA LEU A 424 17.43 -7.94 0.91
C LEU A 424 16.79 -6.56 0.65
N GLY A 425 15.51 -6.38 0.95
CA GLY A 425 14.82 -5.10 0.79
C GLY A 425 15.48 -3.96 1.58
N THR A 426 16.16 -4.28 2.69
CA THR A 426 16.94 -3.28 3.42
C THR A 426 18.19 -2.86 2.65
N MET A 427 18.84 -3.77 1.92
CA MET A 427 20.04 -3.48 1.14
C MET A 427 19.73 -2.61 -0.08
N SER A 428 18.65 -2.93 -0.80
CA SER A 428 18.16 -2.10 -1.90
C SER A 428 17.75 -0.72 -1.39
N THR A 429 17.09 -0.65 -0.22
CA THR A 429 16.75 0.63 0.42
C THR A 429 17.99 1.43 0.82
N ARG A 430 19.02 0.81 1.43
CA ARG A 430 20.28 1.50 1.77
C ARG A 430 20.98 2.04 0.53
N TYR A 431 20.99 1.27 -0.56
CA TYR A 431 21.54 1.74 -1.82
C TYR A 431 20.77 2.95 -2.34
N TYR A 432 19.43 2.91 -2.29
CA TYR A 432 18.57 4.05 -2.63
C TYR A 432 18.91 5.28 -1.77
N LEU A 433 18.92 5.15 -0.44
CA LEU A 433 19.22 6.24 0.49
C LEU A 433 20.59 6.87 0.23
N LYS A 434 21.60 6.05 -0.09
CA LYS A 434 22.98 6.49 -0.30
C LYS A 434 23.20 7.14 -1.67
N ASN A 435 22.62 6.57 -2.73
CA ASN A 435 23.04 6.88 -4.09
C ASN A 435 21.95 7.55 -4.94
N LEU A 436 20.67 7.41 -4.58
CA LEU A 436 19.54 7.77 -5.45
C LEU A 436 18.55 8.74 -4.80
N MET A 437 18.46 8.77 -3.47
CA MET A 437 17.49 9.60 -2.75
C MET A 437 17.65 11.08 -3.13
N GLY A 438 16.52 11.70 -3.52
CA GLY A 438 16.46 13.09 -3.94
C GLY A 438 16.97 13.33 -5.36
N SER A 439 17.44 12.32 -6.08
CA SER A 439 17.96 12.49 -7.45
C SER A 439 16.93 13.03 -8.43
N ARG A 440 15.63 12.79 -8.18
CA ARG A 440 14.50 13.32 -8.98
C ARG A 440 13.80 14.49 -8.28
N ARG A 441 14.33 14.93 -7.14
CA ARG A 441 13.76 15.98 -6.27
C ARG A 441 14.81 16.97 -5.78
N SER A 442 15.73 17.36 -6.67
CA SER A 442 16.72 18.42 -6.41
C SER A 442 17.57 18.20 -5.14
N GLY A 443 17.89 16.94 -4.83
CA GLY A 443 18.67 16.57 -3.65
C GLY A 443 17.89 16.54 -2.33
N ALA A 444 16.55 16.61 -2.36
CA ALA A 444 15.73 16.57 -1.15
C ALA A 444 15.86 15.23 -0.40
N ILE A 445 15.84 15.28 0.93
CA ILE A 445 15.63 14.09 1.76
C ILE A 445 14.15 13.71 1.67
N THR A 446 13.88 12.67 0.88
CA THR A 446 12.53 12.18 0.57
C THR A 446 12.07 11.07 1.53
N VAL A 447 12.93 10.63 2.45
CA VAL A 447 12.62 9.62 3.46
C VAL A 447 12.65 10.20 4.86
N SER A 448 11.63 9.93 5.67
CA SER A 448 11.54 10.38 7.06
C SER A 448 12.11 9.36 8.04
N GLU A 449 11.72 8.09 7.86
CA GLU A 449 12.15 6.95 8.66
C GLU A 449 12.56 5.80 7.75
N PHE A 450 13.62 5.09 8.12
CA PHE A 450 13.94 3.80 7.55
C PHE A 450 14.11 2.76 8.67
N VAL A 451 13.15 1.84 8.73
CA VAL A 451 13.16 0.70 9.65
C VAL A 451 13.66 -0.52 8.90
N ALA A 452 14.89 -0.93 9.18
CA ALA A 452 15.53 -2.09 8.59
C ALA A 452 15.31 -3.33 9.48
N LEU A 453 14.55 -4.31 8.98
CA LEU A 453 14.23 -5.55 9.68
C LEU A 453 15.15 -6.67 9.19
N ALA A 454 15.87 -7.33 10.11
CA ALA A 454 16.78 -8.43 9.80
C ALA A 454 17.72 -8.12 8.62
N SER A 455 18.36 -6.95 8.67
CA SER A 455 19.18 -6.42 7.58
C SER A 455 20.49 -7.20 7.41
N PRO A 456 20.87 -7.68 6.21
CA PRO A 456 22.21 -8.21 5.96
C PRO A 456 23.21 -7.07 5.71
N ASN A 457 23.42 -6.16 6.69
CA ASN A 457 24.20 -4.93 6.47
C ASN A 457 25.61 -5.22 5.93
N HIS A 458 26.26 -6.26 6.43
CA HIS A 458 27.59 -6.71 6.02
C HIS A 458 27.55 -7.96 5.12
N GLY A 459 26.35 -8.33 4.67
CA GLY A 459 26.12 -9.51 3.83
C GLY A 459 25.62 -10.71 4.62
N ILE A 460 25.81 -11.88 4.01
CA ILE A 460 25.44 -13.17 4.58
C ILE A 460 26.56 -14.20 4.38
N ALA A 461 26.57 -15.22 5.21
CA ALA A 461 27.45 -16.38 5.06
C ALA A 461 26.64 -17.67 5.27
N SER A 462 25.63 -17.87 4.44
CA SER A 462 24.73 -19.03 4.52
C SER A 462 24.48 -19.69 3.16
N ALA A 463 24.22 -20.99 3.20
CA ALA A 463 23.77 -21.79 2.06
C ALA A 463 22.25 -21.63 1.79
N PHE A 464 21.47 -21.08 2.73
CA PHE A 464 20.04 -21.38 2.85
C PHE A 464 19.07 -20.34 2.26
N LEU A 465 19.53 -19.37 1.48
CA LEU A 465 18.64 -18.43 0.77
C LEU A 465 19.06 -18.21 -0.68
N VAL A 466 20.23 -17.60 -0.83
CA VAL A 466 20.79 -17.32 -2.15
C VAL A 466 21.94 -18.27 -2.48
N GLY A 467 22.56 -18.94 -1.51
CA GLY A 467 23.51 -20.05 -1.73
C GLY A 467 24.98 -19.60 -1.81
N CYS A 468 25.56 -19.09 -0.72
CA CYS A 468 26.98 -18.75 -0.74
C CYS A 468 27.91 -19.97 -0.86
N ASP A 469 27.40 -21.20 -0.73
CA ASP A 469 28.15 -22.45 -0.82
C ASP A 469 28.32 -22.96 -2.27
N ASP A 470 27.60 -22.41 -3.24
CA ASP A 470 27.80 -22.70 -4.66
C ASP A 470 28.84 -21.77 -5.29
N VAL A 471 30.00 -22.34 -5.65
CA VAL A 471 31.08 -21.59 -6.31
C VAL A 471 30.64 -20.98 -7.65
N ASN A 472 29.62 -21.56 -8.31
CA ASN A 472 29.08 -21.10 -9.58
C ASN A 472 27.80 -20.28 -9.41
N GLN A 473 27.59 -19.68 -8.23
CA GLN A 473 26.40 -18.89 -7.89
C GLN A 473 25.87 -18.07 -9.08
N PRO A 474 24.72 -18.46 -9.69
CA PRO A 474 24.21 -17.76 -10.87
C PRO A 474 23.59 -16.41 -10.54
N ASP A 475 23.01 -16.27 -9.33
CA ASP A 475 22.29 -15.07 -8.89
C ASP A 475 23.27 -13.94 -8.50
N ARG A 476 23.20 -12.82 -9.21
CA ARG A 476 24.06 -11.66 -8.97
C ARG A 476 23.78 -10.98 -7.64
N VAL A 477 22.52 -10.87 -7.20
CA VAL A 477 22.19 -10.41 -5.85
C VAL A 477 22.77 -11.37 -4.83
N GLY A 478 22.70 -12.68 -5.08
CA GLY A 478 23.36 -13.69 -4.28
C GLY A 478 24.85 -13.42 -4.10
N ARG A 479 25.57 -13.18 -5.20
CA ARG A 479 27.00 -12.85 -5.15
C ARG A 479 27.27 -11.54 -4.40
N GLN A 480 26.48 -10.50 -4.64
CA GLN A 480 26.59 -9.21 -3.94
C GLN A 480 26.42 -9.37 -2.42
N LEU A 481 25.38 -10.09 -1.97
CA LEU A 481 25.13 -10.35 -0.54
C LEU A 481 26.19 -11.26 0.11
N CYS A 482 26.82 -12.15 -0.67
CA CYS A 482 27.91 -13.01 -0.18
C CYS A 482 29.30 -12.32 -0.25
N ALA A 483 29.39 -11.02 -0.58
CA ALA A 483 30.65 -10.28 -0.78
C ALA A 483 31.52 -10.81 -1.95
N GLY A 484 30.88 -11.37 -2.97
CA GLY A 484 31.52 -12.03 -4.11
C GLY A 484 32.30 -13.30 -3.74
N ARG A 485 32.11 -13.83 -2.52
CA ARG A 485 32.90 -14.96 -1.99
C ARG A 485 32.06 -16.07 -1.43
N THR A 486 32.56 -17.29 -1.60
CA THR A 486 31.90 -18.49 -1.10
C THR A 486 31.81 -18.53 0.43
N ALA A 487 30.94 -19.38 0.95
CA ALA A 487 30.83 -19.70 2.37
C ALA A 487 30.55 -21.20 2.54
N THR A 488 31.37 -21.88 3.33
CA THR A 488 31.10 -23.24 3.81
C THR A 488 30.70 -23.17 5.28
N VAL A 489 30.13 -24.24 5.83
CA VAL A 489 29.86 -24.33 7.28
C VAL A 489 31.14 -24.05 8.08
N ALA A 490 32.29 -24.55 7.62
CA ALA A 490 33.58 -24.32 8.27
C ALA A 490 34.02 -22.85 8.19
N SER A 491 33.91 -22.20 7.03
CA SER A 491 34.32 -20.80 6.89
C SER A 491 33.34 -19.82 7.52
N ALA A 492 32.08 -20.20 7.73
CA ALA A 492 31.05 -19.38 8.38
C ALA A 492 31.23 -19.28 9.91
N ILE A 493 31.98 -20.19 10.53
CA ILE A 493 32.23 -20.22 11.98
C ILE A 493 33.70 -19.96 12.36
N ALA A 494 34.58 -19.83 11.37
CA ALA A 494 36.02 -19.73 11.57
C ALA A 494 36.51 -18.30 11.72
N ALA A 495 37.01 -17.95 12.92
CA ALA A 495 37.65 -16.68 13.22
C ALA A 495 38.89 -16.42 12.34
N CYS A 496 38.92 -15.27 11.67
CA CYS A 496 40.14 -14.78 11.03
C CYS A 496 41.12 -14.20 12.08
N GLY A 497 42.44 -14.27 11.81
CA GLY A 497 43.44 -13.52 12.59
C GLY A 497 44.32 -14.26 13.62
N CYS A 498 44.26 -15.58 13.74
CA CYS A 498 45.28 -16.37 14.48
C CYS A 498 45.76 -17.64 13.72
N GLY A 499 45.94 -17.50 12.40
CA GLY A 499 46.92 -18.30 11.65
C GLY A 499 46.56 -19.73 11.20
N ARG A 500 45.31 -20.05 10.81
CA ARG A 500 45.03 -21.40 10.24
C ARG A 500 44.08 -21.53 9.05
N LEU A 501 43.33 -20.50 8.62
CA LEU A 501 42.37 -20.64 7.51
C LEU A 501 42.51 -19.51 6.49
N SER A 502 42.48 -19.87 5.21
CA SER A 502 42.53 -18.94 4.07
C SER A 502 41.17 -18.24 3.89
N THR A 503 41.20 -17.02 3.34
CA THR A 503 39.98 -16.33 2.89
C THR A 503 39.17 -17.23 1.96
N PRO A 504 37.84 -17.29 2.08
CA PRO A 504 37.01 -18.09 1.18
C PRO A 504 37.25 -17.68 -0.29
N PRO A 505 37.27 -18.65 -1.22
CA PRO A 505 37.49 -18.33 -2.63
C PRO A 505 36.33 -17.51 -3.20
N ASP A 506 36.67 -16.68 -4.18
CA ASP A 506 35.73 -15.91 -4.99
C ASP A 506 34.82 -16.83 -5.80
N PHE A 507 33.60 -16.39 -6.12
CA PHE A 507 32.76 -17.10 -7.09
C PHE A 507 33.37 -17.06 -8.49
N THR A 508 33.28 -18.16 -9.22
CA THR A 508 33.75 -18.25 -10.62
C THR A 508 32.90 -17.40 -11.56
N THR A 509 31.68 -17.06 -11.15
CA THR A 509 30.66 -16.32 -11.89
C THR A 509 30.61 -14.82 -11.52
N ASN A 510 31.54 -14.34 -10.69
CA ASN A 510 31.61 -12.93 -10.34
C ASN A 510 31.68 -12.03 -11.58
N GLN A 511 30.92 -10.95 -11.53
CA GLN A 511 30.97 -9.84 -12.48
C GLN A 511 31.61 -8.62 -11.82
N SER A 512 31.87 -7.58 -12.63
CA SER A 512 32.42 -6.32 -12.12
C SER A 512 31.51 -5.75 -11.02
N GLY A 513 32.13 -5.37 -9.90
CA GLY A 513 31.46 -4.83 -8.72
C GLY A 513 31.01 -5.85 -7.68
N ASP A 514 30.85 -7.13 -8.02
CA ASP A 514 30.29 -8.15 -7.10
C ASP A 514 31.16 -8.32 -5.83
N LEU A 515 32.49 -8.26 -5.98
CA LEU A 515 33.47 -8.40 -4.86
C LEU A 515 33.54 -7.19 -3.93
N THR A 516 33.21 -6.00 -4.44
CA THR A 516 33.40 -4.72 -3.72
C THR A 516 32.08 -4.07 -3.32
N PHE A 517 30.94 -4.65 -3.72
CA PHE A 517 29.60 -4.09 -3.52
C PHE A 517 29.35 -3.71 -2.06
N LEU A 518 29.51 -4.66 -1.12
CA LEU A 518 29.23 -4.42 0.30
C LEU A 518 30.17 -3.41 0.92
N GLU A 519 31.46 -3.47 0.60
CA GLU A 519 32.45 -2.51 1.10
C GLU A 519 32.17 -1.10 0.58
N THR A 520 31.75 -0.98 -0.68
CA THR A 520 31.38 0.30 -1.30
C THR A 520 30.10 0.86 -0.67
N LEU A 521 29.10 0.01 -0.43
CA LEU A 521 27.84 0.40 0.20
C LEU A 521 28.04 0.80 1.66
N ASN A 522 28.86 0.08 2.42
CA ASN A 522 29.16 0.39 3.82
C ASN A 522 30.17 1.54 3.97
N GLY A 523 31.02 1.77 2.97
CA GLY A 523 32.09 2.76 3.02
C GLY A 523 33.28 2.36 3.90
N HIS A 524 33.41 1.07 4.22
CA HIS A 524 34.53 0.49 4.95
C HIS A 524 34.71 -1.00 4.59
N PRO A 525 35.92 -1.58 4.81
CA PRO A 525 36.17 -3.01 4.59
C PRO A 525 35.33 -3.89 5.53
N LEU A 526 34.96 -5.09 5.07
CA LEU A 526 34.25 -6.04 5.93
C LEU A 526 35.18 -6.69 6.98
N ALA A 527 36.45 -6.88 6.63
CA ALA A 527 37.47 -7.62 7.40
C ALA A 527 38.01 -6.90 8.67
N ASP A 528 37.38 -5.81 9.11
CA ASP A 528 37.81 -5.05 10.30
C ASP A 528 37.56 -5.80 11.63
N SER A 529 36.97 -7.00 11.61
CA SER A 529 36.53 -7.76 12.80
C SER A 529 37.63 -8.29 13.74
N CYS A 530 38.93 -8.11 13.42
CA CYS A 530 40.04 -8.44 14.32
C CYS A 530 40.53 -7.24 15.15
N ARG A 531 40.02 -6.04 14.88
CA ARG A 531 40.32 -4.80 15.60
C ARG A 531 39.01 -4.10 15.91
N ALA A 532 39.00 -3.17 16.87
CA ALA A 532 37.79 -2.51 17.34
C ALA A 532 36.93 -2.03 16.15
N THR A 533 35.65 -2.39 16.11
CA THR A 533 34.71 -2.01 15.05
C THR A 533 34.59 -0.49 15.00
N PRO A 534 35.13 0.17 13.96
CA PRO A 534 35.07 1.62 13.89
C PRO A 534 33.62 2.07 13.64
N ALA A 535 33.25 3.23 14.17
CA ALA A 535 31.99 3.86 13.81
C ALA A 535 31.98 4.18 12.31
N ALA A 536 30.94 3.76 11.60
CA ALA A 536 30.83 3.85 10.15
C ALA A 536 29.61 4.68 9.73
N ALA A 537 29.75 6.01 9.73
CA ALA A 537 28.65 6.93 9.38
C ALA A 537 28.05 6.66 7.98
N SER A 538 28.86 6.18 7.05
CA SER A 538 28.46 5.81 5.69
C SER A 538 27.44 4.68 5.61
N GLU A 539 27.21 3.91 6.68
CA GLU A 539 26.20 2.85 6.69
C GLU A 539 24.76 3.37 6.74
N ALA A 540 24.56 4.56 7.32
CA ALA A 540 23.29 5.23 7.46
C ALA A 540 23.43 6.70 7.01
N PRO A 541 23.62 6.94 5.70
CA PRO A 541 23.80 8.29 5.17
C PRO A 541 22.57 9.14 5.46
N SER A 542 22.79 10.43 5.72
CA SER A 542 21.74 11.40 6.05
C SER A 542 20.92 11.04 7.31
N SER A 543 21.42 10.15 8.17
CA SER A 543 20.76 9.86 9.44
C SER A 543 20.83 11.04 10.42
N ARG A 544 19.77 11.19 11.23
CA ARG A 544 19.67 12.22 12.27
C ARG A 544 20.22 11.69 13.62
N PRO A 545 20.74 12.53 14.56
CA PRO A 545 20.50 13.97 14.69
C PRO A 545 21.51 14.89 13.99
N THR A 546 22.62 14.37 13.48
CA THR A 546 23.69 15.20 12.90
C THR A 546 23.30 15.83 11.56
N THR A 547 22.29 15.25 10.89
CA THR A 547 21.66 15.80 9.68
C THR A 547 20.31 16.45 10.03
N PRO A 548 20.16 17.78 9.87
CA PRO A 548 18.86 18.44 10.02
C PRO A 548 17.83 17.80 9.10
N ASP A 549 16.67 17.46 9.68
CA ASP A 549 15.61 16.71 9.00
C ASP A 549 16.06 15.39 8.36
N GLY A 550 17.13 14.78 8.88
CA GLY A 550 17.66 13.51 8.41
C GLY A 550 16.74 12.32 8.68
N VAL A 551 17.10 11.19 8.06
CA VAL A 551 16.38 9.92 8.16
C VAL A 551 16.53 9.35 9.58
N LEU A 552 15.43 8.98 10.23
CA LEU A 552 15.52 8.11 11.41
C LEU A 552 15.91 6.72 10.93
N TYR A 553 17.16 6.33 11.15
CA TYR A 553 17.61 5.00 10.79
C TYR A 553 17.47 4.06 11.99
N ALA A 554 16.58 3.07 11.88
CA ALA A 554 16.37 2.05 12.90
C ALA A 554 16.76 0.67 12.36
N SER A 555 17.78 0.03 12.94
CA SER A 555 18.09 -1.38 12.65
C SER A 555 17.50 -2.27 13.72
N VAL A 556 16.58 -3.15 13.34
CA VAL A 556 15.84 -4.05 14.21
C VAL A 556 16.14 -5.49 13.82
N TYR A 557 16.64 -6.29 14.76
CA TYR A 557 17.13 -7.66 14.50
C TYR A 557 16.92 -8.57 15.70
N ALA A 558 17.05 -9.89 15.49
CA ALA A 558 16.87 -10.87 16.55
C ALA A 558 17.98 -10.78 17.60
N ASP A 559 17.59 -10.86 18.87
CA ASP A 559 18.51 -10.90 20.02
C ASP A 559 19.49 -12.09 19.93
N GLY A 560 20.68 -11.92 20.50
CA GLY A 560 21.66 -12.99 20.67
C GLY A 560 22.23 -13.55 19.38
N ASN A 561 22.10 -12.83 18.26
CA ASN A 561 22.43 -13.32 16.91
C ASN A 561 21.65 -14.60 16.52
N ALA A 562 20.41 -14.73 17.02
CA ALA A 562 19.57 -15.90 16.76
C ALA A 562 19.19 -16.07 15.26
N ASP A 563 19.33 -15.02 14.46
CA ASP A 563 19.20 -15.11 13.01
C ASP A 563 20.50 -15.61 12.38
N VAL A 564 20.51 -16.89 11.99
CA VAL A 564 21.70 -17.55 11.43
C VAL A 564 22.10 -17.06 10.05
N ILE A 565 21.24 -16.27 9.38
CA ILE A 565 21.45 -15.79 8.02
C ILE A 565 22.19 -14.46 8.06
N VAL A 566 21.65 -13.49 8.79
CA VAL A 566 22.16 -12.11 8.84
C VAL A 566 22.88 -11.75 10.14
N GLY A 567 22.78 -12.61 11.16
CA GLY A 567 23.37 -12.38 12.48
C GLY A 567 22.54 -11.42 13.33
N GLY A 568 23.21 -10.68 14.21
CA GLY A 568 22.56 -9.76 15.14
C GLY A 568 23.49 -8.63 15.56
N HIS A 569 23.68 -8.48 16.87
CA HIS A 569 24.44 -7.38 17.46
C HIS A 569 25.95 -7.49 17.25
N THR A 570 26.47 -8.71 17.19
CA THR A 570 27.91 -8.96 17.12
C THR A 570 28.27 -9.54 15.77
N GLN A 571 29.33 -9.01 15.18
CA GLN A 571 29.82 -9.46 13.89
C GLN A 571 30.31 -10.90 14.00
N THR A 572 29.95 -11.74 13.02
CA THR A 572 30.41 -13.12 13.03
C THR A 572 31.90 -13.24 12.80
N ALA A 573 32.43 -14.36 13.30
CA ALA A 573 33.82 -14.71 13.16
C ALA A 573 34.18 -15.13 11.74
N ASP A 574 33.22 -15.33 10.81
CA ASP A 574 33.54 -15.68 9.43
C ASP A 574 34.59 -14.71 8.89
N CYS A 575 35.55 -15.21 8.11
CA CYS A 575 36.77 -14.46 7.79
C CYS A 575 36.56 -13.09 7.10
N LEU A 576 35.34 -12.81 6.68
CA LEU A 576 34.91 -11.55 6.09
C LEU A 576 34.04 -10.72 7.05
N GLY A 577 33.52 -11.26 8.15
CA GLY A 577 32.67 -10.54 9.09
C GLY A 577 31.27 -10.23 8.54
N ARG A 578 30.71 -11.13 7.72
CA ARG A 578 29.50 -10.83 6.92
C ARG A 578 28.22 -10.76 7.73
N LYS A 579 28.04 -11.62 8.75
CA LYS A 579 26.78 -11.64 9.50
C LYS A 579 26.84 -10.58 10.61
N LEU A 580 26.30 -9.41 10.30
CA LEU A 580 26.07 -8.31 11.22
C LEU A 580 24.80 -7.57 10.79
N ALA A 581 23.73 -7.70 11.58
CA ALA A 581 22.48 -6.97 11.35
C ALA A 581 22.47 -5.59 12.01
N ARG A 582 23.28 -5.41 13.05
CA ARG A 582 23.58 -4.11 13.63
C ARG A 582 24.11 -3.13 12.57
N SER A 583 23.70 -1.88 12.65
CA SER A 583 24.40 -0.80 11.95
C SER A 583 25.49 -0.20 12.85
N LEU A 584 26.66 0.03 12.27
CA LEU A 584 27.82 0.68 12.89
C LEU A 584 27.79 2.20 12.74
N ALA A 585 26.79 2.78 12.06
CA ALA A 585 26.63 4.23 12.03
C ALA A 585 26.29 4.78 13.43
N PRO A 586 26.94 5.86 13.88
CA PRO A 586 26.76 6.39 15.23
C PRO A 586 25.35 6.94 15.48
N ASP A 587 24.70 7.42 14.43
CA ASP A 587 23.37 8.04 14.48
C ASP A 587 22.23 7.04 14.17
N ALA A 588 22.57 5.80 13.81
CA ALA A 588 21.59 4.73 13.66
C ALA A 588 21.20 4.13 15.01
N VAL A 589 19.90 3.96 15.23
CA VAL A 589 19.39 3.33 16.44
C VAL A 589 19.26 1.83 16.22
N ASN A 590 19.87 1.04 17.09
CA ASN A 590 19.85 -0.41 17.03
C ASN A 590 18.91 -0.99 18.10
N ARG A 591 18.10 -1.98 17.74
CA ARG A 591 17.16 -2.66 18.65
C ARG A 591 17.16 -4.17 18.43
N GLU A 592 17.30 -4.89 19.54
CA GLU A 592 17.16 -6.35 19.58
C GLU A 592 15.72 -6.73 19.91
N ILE A 593 15.22 -7.75 19.22
CA ILE A 593 13.90 -8.35 19.44
C ILE A 593 14.08 -9.76 19.98
N THR A 594 13.56 -9.97 21.18
CA THR A 594 13.55 -11.27 21.85
C THR A 594 12.33 -12.10 21.46
N GLY A 595 12.44 -13.42 21.54
CA GLY A 595 11.31 -14.35 21.41
C GLY A 595 10.86 -14.67 19.98
N VAL A 596 11.64 -14.31 18.95
CA VAL A 596 11.32 -14.64 17.57
C VAL A 596 11.32 -16.18 17.38
N PRO A 597 10.26 -16.78 16.83
CA PRO A 597 10.20 -18.23 16.62
C PRO A 597 11.30 -18.72 15.66
N ALA A 598 12.15 -19.62 16.14
CA ALA A 598 13.25 -20.20 15.35
C ALA A 598 12.90 -21.53 14.66
N GLY A 599 11.69 -22.04 14.91
CA GLY A 599 11.24 -23.36 14.42
C GLY A 599 12.01 -24.54 15.03
N PRO A 600 11.68 -25.78 14.63
CA PRO A 600 12.24 -27.00 15.24
C PRO A 600 13.77 -27.15 15.08
N LEU A 601 14.33 -26.59 14.01
CA LEU A 601 15.76 -26.68 13.70
C LEU A 601 16.54 -25.40 14.05
N GLY A 602 15.88 -24.37 14.56
CA GLY A 602 16.52 -23.09 14.90
C GLY A 602 16.92 -22.24 13.69
N LEU A 603 16.35 -22.50 12.50
CA LEU A 603 16.71 -21.85 11.24
C LEU A 603 15.66 -20.84 10.75
N ASP A 604 14.46 -20.85 11.34
CA ASP A 604 13.31 -20.11 10.82
C ASP A 604 13.21 -18.68 11.40
N THR A 605 14.15 -18.27 12.26
CA THR A 605 14.17 -16.94 12.88
C THR A 605 14.07 -15.83 11.83
N HIS A 606 14.82 -15.96 10.73
CA HIS A 606 14.83 -14.97 9.64
C HIS A 606 13.45 -14.85 9.02
N THR A 607 12.92 -15.97 8.52
CA THR A 607 11.60 -16.04 7.86
C THR A 607 10.47 -15.59 8.79
N ASN A 608 10.53 -15.87 10.09
CA ASN A 608 9.51 -15.46 11.06
C ASN A 608 9.66 -14.03 11.56
N PHE A 609 10.79 -13.37 11.30
CA PHE A 609 11.08 -12.03 11.82
C PHE A 609 10.00 -10.98 11.46
N PRO A 610 9.56 -10.84 10.19
CA PRO A 610 8.52 -9.86 9.83
C PRO A 610 7.11 -10.25 10.32
N HIS A 611 6.92 -11.50 10.77
CA HIS A 611 5.63 -12.03 11.26
C HIS A 611 5.48 -11.99 12.78
N HIS A 612 6.57 -11.71 13.48
CA HIS A 612 6.61 -11.67 14.93
C HIS A 612 6.00 -10.36 15.44
N TRP A 613 4.96 -10.46 16.29
CA TRP A 613 4.17 -9.30 16.73
C TRP A 613 5.00 -8.14 17.32
N PRO A 614 5.93 -8.36 18.26
CA PRO A 614 6.83 -7.32 18.72
C PRO A 614 7.67 -6.63 17.63
N THR A 615 8.09 -7.36 16.59
CA THR A 615 8.80 -6.77 15.45
C THR A 615 7.90 -5.77 14.71
N ILE A 616 6.65 -6.17 14.45
CA ILE A 616 5.66 -5.33 13.77
C ILE A 616 5.34 -4.09 14.62
N CYS A 617 5.10 -4.25 15.92
CA CYS A 617 4.89 -3.12 16.83
C CYS A 617 6.05 -2.11 16.77
N MET A 618 7.30 -2.61 16.84
CA MET A 618 8.50 -1.79 16.82
C MET A 618 8.58 -0.98 15.52
N ALA A 619 8.29 -1.61 14.38
CA ALA A 619 8.30 -0.94 13.08
C ALA A 619 7.21 0.14 12.97
N LEU A 620 5.96 -0.21 13.28
CA LEU A 620 4.83 0.73 13.17
C LEU A 620 4.97 1.92 14.12
N ARG A 621 5.39 1.70 15.37
CA ARG A 621 5.62 2.79 16.32
C ARG A 621 6.81 3.66 15.97
N THR A 622 7.87 3.08 15.42
CA THR A 622 9.01 3.88 14.94
C THR A 622 8.58 4.91 13.90
N VAL A 623 7.69 4.51 12.99
CA VAL A 623 7.12 5.40 11.97
C VAL A 623 6.20 6.45 12.57
N ILE A 624 5.21 6.02 13.37
CA ILE A 624 4.15 6.91 13.86
C ILE A 624 4.67 7.93 14.89
N ASP A 625 5.54 7.47 15.78
CA ASP A 625 6.06 8.31 16.86
C ASP A 625 7.29 9.12 16.40
N HIS A 626 7.74 8.92 15.15
CA HIS A 626 9.00 9.46 14.59
C HIS A 626 10.21 9.23 15.52
N ALA A 627 10.17 8.14 16.29
CA ALA A 627 11.14 7.79 17.31
C ALA A 627 11.13 6.28 17.56
N VAL A 628 12.30 5.68 17.73
CA VAL A 628 12.40 4.24 17.99
C VAL A 628 12.01 3.94 19.44
N PRO A 629 11.01 3.07 19.69
CA PRO A 629 10.64 2.67 21.04
C PRO A 629 11.82 2.15 21.86
N LEU A 630 11.74 2.29 23.19
CA LEU A 630 12.80 1.82 24.09
C LEU A 630 12.87 0.29 24.13
N ASP A 631 11.72 -0.37 24.11
CA ASP A 631 11.60 -1.83 24.19
C ASP A 631 10.31 -2.34 23.52
N GLN A 632 10.18 -3.67 23.46
CA GLN A 632 9.04 -4.38 22.86
C GLN A 632 7.70 -4.08 23.57
N THR A 633 7.72 -3.81 24.88
CA THR A 633 6.51 -3.52 25.67
C THR A 633 5.98 -2.14 25.31
N ALA A 634 6.86 -1.13 25.26
CA ALA A 634 6.53 0.22 24.84
C ALA A 634 6.03 0.23 23.38
N ALA A 635 6.68 -0.55 22.50
CA ALA A 635 6.29 -0.64 21.10
C ALA A 635 4.86 -1.18 20.92
N CYS A 636 4.45 -2.22 21.67
CA CYS A 636 3.12 -2.79 21.52
C CYS A 636 2.03 -2.10 22.36
N ALA A 637 2.38 -1.10 23.16
CA ALA A 637 1.43 -0.43 24.04
C ALA A 637 0.29 0.24 23.24
N GLY A 638 -0.95 -0.14 23.58
CA GLY A 638 -2.17 0.40 22.96
C GLY A 638 -2.45 -0.11 21.55
N LEU A 639 -1.68 -1.08 21.04
CA LEU A 639 -1.98 -1.78 19.79
C LEU A 639 -2.76 -3.07 20.07
N THR A 640 -3.76 -3.34 19.25
CA THR A 640 -4.51 -4.60 19.25
C THR A 640 -3.73 -5.64 18.45
N GLN A 641 -3.40 -6.76 19.07
CA GLN A 641 -2.83 -7.91 18.38
C GLN A 641 -3.94 -8.62 17.57
N PRO A 642 -3.75 -8.89 16.27
CA PRO A 642 -4.74 -9.54 15.41
C PRO A 642 -5.08 -10.98 15.80
#